data_AF-A0A7G5BW73-F1
#
_entry.id   AF-A0A7G5BW73-F1
#
_cell.length_a   1.000
_cell.length_b   1.000
_cell.length_c   1.000
_cell.angle_alpha   90.00
_cell.angle_beta   90.00
_cell.angle_gamma   90.00
#
_symmetry.space_group_name_H-M   'P 1'
#
loop_
_entity.id
_entity.type
_entity.pdbx_description
1 polymer ?
#
loop_
_entity_poly.entity_id
_entity_poly.type
_entity_poly.pdbx_seq_one_letter_code
_entity_poly.pdbx_strand_id
1 'polypeptide(L)'
;MTLFSFISIRGRCVFIPRESRRIILIRGYMHLSIAKSKDSPFLGSYYFYSVLLACFIALIFIGDKAHAAPAAPIKQQYAQPNGITFYAQQHGDETFNWKTASNGAVIAKNADGYWSYAVMQGNQLIAGPAKVAIQPPPAHFLTSKDVLELYQQHSQLKNASSAPTSQALRSPVYSSGEISTDLDMSSPHPLLVVLVEFNDIAMTTAESDWNSLVFGSTGKTVNAFYKEASNNQFYFTPANETGGTANDGVIKVSLPQAHPDTADDASLAALEINQQIAAAAVTAANSQVNFADYDTDHDGYVSRDELHVMTILAGQETSFGEVGVTPSVWGHFSALEDADSPSVDGVKLLAGDKNGGYTQFGEYHGDHQATIGIIVHELGHDLDLPDLYDVNTVDNEDTGGVGGFSVMGAGSWAHVLSDNDEPGETPVHFDAWSKVFLGFETPIEIPYGTDISVTLNAIATSNPDSYNVYKVLTQNPDQYFLLENRQQNANSGFDRGLKLFTDKSGIAIWHIDSYYIENYYWNVNDERPLGVDLESFYDAPLDPFYHDGYRFDLYSNPGSIYNNGDPTGISIYTNSPASSAMSVNVGVSPSINATPTTNATATSVSYTLQWNEAVSVHYVVLPSEDAEPTIGQVLQGEDGNGNPASLSGQISAAANAPSTFTLNNLTVSTSYTIYLVSEDSSGHRYAAIDYFSTGSPISVGSPVINEAAANDGSITATQTVTVTNATYGGSVTDATYGTFDPSIASGDITIHNLPAGLGYTVTRTDPTTLTITFTGKATNHANANDVSNVSIKVAANKIIGISVPATTNTFAINFNDPTPITGGGGGGGFIGGGGGGGGGAPSPEVSDKGDQGVCP
;
A
#
# COMPACT_ATOMS: atom_id res chain seq x y z
N MET A 1 -17.78 47.95 -14.43
CA MET A 1 -17.99 48.13 -15.89
C MET A 1 -17.66 46.80 -16.55
N THR A 2 -18.49 45.77 -16.38
CA THR A 2 -19.71 45.44 -17.14
C THR A 2 -19.46 45.23 -18.64
N LEU A 3 -19.47 43.98 -19.10
CA LEU A 3 -20.61 43.47 -19.86
C LEU A 3 -20.66 41.93 -19.84
N PHE A 4 -21.79 41.43 -19.36
CA PHE A 4 -22.25 40.05 -19.40
C PHE A 4 -22.82 39.69 -20.78
N SER A 5 -22.78 38.41 -21.15
CA SER A 5 -23.90 37.77 -21.85
C SER A 5 -23.94 36.27 -21.55
N PHE A 6 -25.08 35.86 -20.98
CA PHE A 6 -25.49 34.50 -20.70
C PHE A 6 -25.97 33.79 -21.98
N ILE A 7 -25.63 32.50 -22.13
CA ILE A 7 -26.45 31.54 -22.87
C ILE A 7 -26.72 30.34 -21.96
N SER A 8 -28.01 30.07 -21.81
CA SER A 8 -28.63 29.00 -21.04
C SER A 8 -28.56 27.68 -21.82
N ILE A 9 -28.04 26.61 -21.20
CA ILE A 9 -28.30 25.23 -21.62
C ILE A 9 -28.73 24.44 -20.39
N ARG A 10 -29.89 23.78 -20.54
CA ARG A 10 -30.60 23.00 -19.52
C ARG A 10 -29.81 21.74 -19.14
N GLY A 11 -29.29 21.68 -17.91
CA GLY A 11 -28.83 20.43 -17.30
C GLY A 11 -30.00 19.67 -16.67
N ARG A 12 -30.43 18.57 -17.31
CA ARG A 12 -31.25 17.55 -16.66
C ARG A 12 -30.32 16.61 -15.91
N CYS A 13 -30.48 16.53 -14.59
CA CYS A 13 -29.96 15.41 -13.80
C CYS A 13 -30.65 14.12 -14.26
N VAL A 14 -29.86 13.11 -14.63
CA VAL A 14 -30.32 11.74 -14.83
C VAL A 14 -29.50 10.86 -13.90
N PHE A 15 -30.19 10.29 -12.91
CA PHE A 15 -29.75 9.16 -12.11
C PHE A 15 -29.50 7.94 -13.03
N ILE A 16 -28.36 7.28 -12.89
CA ILE A 16 -28.12 5.92 -13.45
C ILE A 16 -27.84 4.99 -12.26
N PRO A 17 -28.68 3.97 -12.00
CA PRO A 17 -28.42 2.98 -10.96
C PRO A 17 -27.39 1.93 -11.41
N ARG A 18 -26.61 1.45 -10.44
CA ARG A 18 -25.71 0.28 -10.55
C ARG A 18 -26.52 -0.97 -10.92
N GLU A 19 -26.16 -1.63 -12.02
CA GLU A 19 -26.52 -3.03 -12.28
C GLU A 19 -25.27 -3.92 -12.26
N SER A 20 -25.40 -4.98 -11.47
CA SER A 20 -24.49 -6.09 -11.27
C SER A 20 -24.26 -6.90 -12.54
N ARG A 21 -23.00 -7.19 -12.91
CA ARG A 21 -22.69 -8.25 -13.87
C ARG A 21 -21.93 -9.38 -13.18
N ARG A 22 -22.70 -10.41 -12.82
CA ARG A 22 -22.21 -11.78 -12.59
C ARG A 22 -21.70 -12.32 -13.92
N ILE A 23 -20.43 -12.70 -14.00
CA ILE A 23 -19.90 -13.53 -15.09
C ILE A 23 -20.18 -14.98 -14.72
N ILE A 24 -21.07 -15.61 -15.49
CA ILE A 24 -21.32 -17.05 -15.47
C ILE A 24 -20.29 -17.69 -16.40
N LEU A 25 -19.34 -18.44 -15.84
CA LEU A 25 -18.43 -19.31 -16.57
C LEU A 25 -19.21 -20.49 -17.17
N ILE A 26 -19.41 -20.47 -18.49
CA ILE A 26 -19.87 -21.64 -19.25
C ILE A 26 -18.64 -22.46 -19.64
N ARG A 27 -18.49 -23.64 -19.03
CA ARG A 27 -17.51 -24.67 -19.43
C ARG A 27 -17.81 -25.18 -20.84
N GLY A 28 -16.96 -24.84 -21.80
CA GLY A 28 -16.91 -25.49 -23.11
C GLY A 28 -15.86 -26.60 -23.12
N TYR A 29 -16.28 -27.86 -23.00
CA TYR A 29 -15.44 -29.02 -23.31
C TYR A 29 -15.35 -29.19 -24.83
N MET A 30 -14.14 -29.07 -25.41
CA MET A 30 -13.88 -29.51 -26.78
C MET A 30 -13.14 -30.86 -26.76
N HIS A 31 -13.90 -31.92 -27.08
CA HIS A 31 -13.38 -33.23 -27.41
C HIS A 31 -12.88 -33.23 -28.87
N LEU A 32 -11.58 -33.43 -29.08
CA LEU A 32 -11.03 -33.67 -30.41
C LEU A 32 -11.12 -35.18 -30.72
N SER A 33 -12.05 -35.56 -31.60
CA SER A 33 -12.17 -36.92 -32.12
C SER A 33 -11.42 -37.05 -33.45
N ILE A 34 -10.52 -38.02 -33.50
CA ILE A 34 -9.74 -38.41 -34.69
C ILE A 34 -10.65 -39.16 -35.66
N ALA A 35 -10.81 -38.65 -36.89
CA ALA A 35 -11.40 -39.39 -38.00
C ALA A 35 -10.34 -39.62 -39.08
N LYS A 36 -10.01 -40.89 -39.33
CA LYS A 36 -9.24 -41.38 -40.49
C LYS A 36 -10.14 -41.44 -41.72
N SER A 37 -9.64 -40.96 -42.87
CA SER A 37 -9.93 -41.60 -44.15
C SER A 37 -8.76 -41.45 -45.13
N LYS A 38 -8.38 -42.58 -45.72
CA LYS A 38 -7.39 -42.75 -46.78
C LYS A 38 -7.98 -42.32 -48.14
N ASP A 39 -7.17 -41.73 -49.01
CA ASP A 39 -6.83 -42.24 -50.37
C ASP A 39 -6.03 -41.18 -51.16
N SER A 40 -5.02 -41.64 -51.89
CA SER A 40 -3.86 -40.95 -52.52
C SER A 40 -4.05 -40.74 -54.05
N PRO A 41 -3.03 -40.41 -54.89
CA PRO A 41 -1.94 -39.40 -54.89
C PRO A 41 -1.86 -38.59 -56.24
N PHE A 42 -1.07 -37.51 -56.35
CA PHE A 42 -0.37 -37.15 -57.62
C PHE A 42 0.82 -36.18 -57.42
N LEU A 43 1.93 -36.49 -58.12
CA LEU A 43 3.26 -35.87 -58.16
C LEU A 43 3.30 -34.48 -58.83
N GLY A 44 4.33 -33.66 -58.52
CA GLY A 44 4.88 -32.71 -59.50
C GLY A 44 5.64 -31.48 -59.01
N SER A 45 6.86 -31.67 -58.51
CA SER A 45 8.07 -30.84 -58.66
C SER A 45 8.00 -29.31 -58.85
N TYR A 46 8.59 -28.56 -57.91
CA TYR A 46 9.51 -27.46 -58.21
C TYR A 46 10.71 -27.49 -57.23
N TYR A 47 11.58 -28.47 -57.44
CA TYR A 47 12.99 -28.42 -57.06
C TYR A 47 13.73 -27.59 -58.12
N PHE A 48 13.78 -26.29 -57.90
CA PHE A 48 14.73 -25.38 -58.55
C PHE A 48 14.83 -24.18 -57.61
N TYR A 49 15.58 -24.31 -56.52
CA TYR A 49 16.33 -23.25 -55.79
C TYR A 49 16.99 -23.88 -54.54
N SER A 50 17.53 -25.09 -54.71
CA SER A 50 18.61 -25.57 -53.85
C SER A 50 19.91 -25.12 -54.52
N VAL A 51 20.86 -24.67 -53.71
CA VAL A 51 22.19 -24.13 -54.07
C VAL A 51 22.23 -22.60 -54.21
N LEU A 52 22.06 -21.95 -53.06
CA LEU A 52 22.72 -20.74 -52.53
C LEU A 52 21.99 -20.46 -51.20
N LEU A 53 22.29 -21.13 -50.07
CA LEU A 53 23.57 -21.04 -49.36
C LEU A 53 24.17 -19.65 -49.51
N ALA A 54 23.71 -18.70 -48.70
CA ALA A 54 24.58 -17.75 -48.02
C ALA A 54 23.73 -16.83 -47.14
N CYS A 55 23.93 -17.01 -45.84
CA CYS A 55 23.62 -16.12 -44.74
C CYS A 55 22.19 -16.17 -44.21
N PHE A 56 21.97 -16.87 -43.09
CA PHE A 56 22.21 -16.28 -41.76
C PHE A 56 21.48 -14.95 -41.63
N ILE A 57 20.16 -15.01 -41.42
CA ILE A 57 19.43 -14.07 -40.55
C ILE A 57 18.40 -14.96 -39.84
N ALA A 58 18.89 -15.64 -38.79
CA ALA A 58 18.45 -15.44 -37.40
C ALA A 58 17.07 -16.06 -37.18
N LEU A 59 16.95 -17.39 -37.08
CA LEU A 59 17.29 -18.19 -35.90
C LEU A 59 16.93 -17.44 -34.61
N ILE A 60 15.88 -17.96 -34.00
CA ILE A 60 15.20 -17.53 -32.79
C ILE A 60 16.23 -17.51 -31.65
N PHE A 61 16.50 -16.33 -31.10
CA PHE A 61 17.21 -16.16 -29.85
C PHE A 61 16.17 -16.12 -28.72
N ILE A 62 16.26 -17.09 -27.82
CA ILE A 62 15.60 -17.09 -26.51
C ILE A 62 16.76 -16.99 -25.51
N GLY A 63 16.78 -15.95 -24.69
CA GLY A 63 17.86 -15.69 -23.73
C GLY A 63 17.44 -16.00 -22.30
N ASP A 64 18.42 -16.41 -21.50
CA ASP A 64 18.30 -16.72 -20.06
C ASP A 64 18.39 -15.46 -19.18
N LYS A 65 18.10 -15.64 -17.89
CA LYS A 65 18.09 -14.57 -16.88
C LYS A 65 19.48 -14.38 -16.27
N ALA A 66 19.99 -13.15 -16.33
CA ALA A 66 20.99 -12.64 -15.40
C ALA A 66 20.26 -11.85 -14.30
N HIS A 67 20.84 -11.82 -13.10
CA HIS A 67 20.47 -10.93 -11.99
C HIS A 67 21.73 -10.16 -11.61
N ALA A 68 21.62 -8.87 -11.32
CA ALA A 68 22.79 -8.04 -11.06
C ALA A 68 22.43 -6.82 -10.24
N ALA A 69 23.27 -6.48 -9.27
CA ALA A 69 23.13 -5.33 -8.41
C ALA A 69 22.90 -4.04 -9.23
N PRO A 70 22.09 -3.11 -8.68
CA PRO A 70 21.84 -1.85 -9.34
C PRO A 70 23.13 -1.03 -9.38
N ALA A 71 23.22 -0.12 -10.34
CA ALA A 71 24.32 0.82 -10.44
C ALA A 71 24.52 1.56 -9.11
N ALA A 72 25.78 1.74 -8.71
CA ALA A 72 26.12 2.47 -7.51
C ALA A 72 25.51 3.88 -7.56
N PRO A 73 24.81 4.34 -6.51
CA PRO A 73 24.16 5.66 -6.50
C PRO A 73 25.16 6.81 -6.28
N ILE A 74 26.29 6.77 -7.00
CA ILE A 74 27.44 7.66 -6.86
C ILE A 74 27.41 8.70 -7.98
N LYS A 75 27.59 9.96 -7.60
CA LYS A 75 27.85 11.05 -8.56
C LYS A 75 29.35 11.13 -8.82
N GLN A 76 29.74 10.89 -10.07
CA GLN A 76 31.12 10.96 -10.51
C GLN A 76 31.40 12.18 -11.37
N GLN A 77 32.66 12.60 -11.43
CA GLN A 77 33.11 13.72 -12.26
C GLN A 77 33.56 13.23 -13.64
N TYR A 78 32.80 13.61 -14.66
CA TYR A 78 33.09 13.33 -16.06
C TYR A 78 33.84 14.49 -16.71
N ALA A 79 34.65 14.17 -17.72
CA ALA A 79 35.34 15.16 -18.55
C ALA A 79 34.92 15.06 -20.02
N GLN A 80 34.70 16.23 -20.63
CA GLN A 80 34.62 16.38 -22.07
C GLN A 80 36.03 16.29 -22.69
N PRO A 81 36.18 15.89 -23.97
CA PRO A 81 37.47 15.87 -24.66
C PRO A 81 38.24 17.21 -24.67
N ASN A 82 37.55 18.33 -24.44
CA ASN A 82 38.18 19.66 -24.32
C ASN A 82 38.60 20.03 -22.89
N GLY A 83 38.48 19.11 -21.93
CA GLY A 83 38.86 19.28 -20.52
C GLY A 83 37.79 19.92 -19.62
N ILE A 84 36.63 20.32 -20.16
CA ILE A 84 35.51 20.81 -19.32
C ILE A 84 34.92 19.62 -18.55
N THR A 85 34.70 19.80 -17.26
CA THR A 85 34.16 18.74 -16.39
C THR A 85 32.73 19.02 -15.95
N PHE A 86 32.00 17.96 -15.61
CA PHE A 86 30.65 17.99 -15.07
C PHE A 86 30.40 16.75 -14.22
N TYR A 87 29.36 16.75 -13.37
CA TYR A 87 29.00 15.58 -12.59
C TYR A 87 27.83 14.83 -13.23
N ALA A 88 27.91 13.49 -13.21
CA ALA A 88 26.82 12.62 -13.60
C ALA A 88 26.79 11.36 -12.72
N GLN A 89 25.68 10.66 -12.75
CA GLN A 89 25.40 9.44 -11.99
C GLN A 89 24.92 8.36 -12.94
N GLN A 90 25.40 7.12 -12.74
CA GLN A 90 24.92 5.93 -13.44
C GLN A 90 23.67 5.38 -12.76
N HIS A 91 22.77 4.80 -13.55
CA HIS A 91 21.52 4.19 -13.13
C HIS A 91 21.29 2.91 -13.93
N GLY A 92 20.36 2.08 -13.45
CA GLY A 92 20.00 0.81 -14.08
C GLY A 92 20.88 -0.34 -13.63
N ASP A 93 20.93 -1.39 -14.43
CA ASP A 93 21.52 -2.69 -14.12
C ASP A 93 22.27 -3.27 -15.34
N GLU A 94 22.58 -4.57 -15.30
CA GLU A 94 23.23 -5.32 -16.38
C GLU A 94 22.39 -5.39 -17.65
N THR A 95 21.06 -5.27 -17.52
CA THR A 95 20.11 -5.36 -18.61
C THR A 95 19.96 -4.05 -19.38
N PHE A 96 19.92 -2.93 -18.66
CA PHE A 96 19.88 -1.59 -19.27
C PHE A 96 20.34 -0.55 -18.26
N ASN A 97 21.37 0.20 -18.63
CA ASN A 97 21.91 1.28 -17.82
C ASN A 97 21.95 2.61 -18.58
N TRP A 98 21.86 3.71 -17.83
CA TRP A 98 21.98 5.05 -18.38
C TRP A 98 22.68 5.98 -17.40
N LYS A 99 23.03 7.17 -17.86
CA LYS A 99 23.72 8.18 -17.05
C LYS A 99 22.90 9.47 -17.02
N THR A 100 22.80 10.12 -15.87
CA THR A 100 22.18 11.45 -15.75
C THR A 100 23.15 12.48 -15.22
N ALA A 101 23.22 13.65 -15.84
CA ALA A 101 23.94 14.81 -15.31
C ALA A 101 23.26 15.35 -14.03
N SER A 102 23.95 16.21 -13.26
CA SER A 102 23.44 16.78 -12.00
C SER A 102 22.07 17.47 -12.07
N ASN A 103 21.64 17.89 -13.25
CA ASN A 103 20.32 18.51 -13.49
C ASN A 103 19.23 17.48 -13.84
N GLY A 104 19.51 16.17 -13.69
CA GLY A 104 18.60 15.07 -14.01
C GLY A 104 18.52 14.72 -15.50
N ALA A 105 19.29 15.39 -16.35
CA ALA A 105 19.26 15.14 -17.79
C ALA A 105 20.03 13.86 -18.15
N VAL A 106 19.42 12.97 -18.92
CA VAL A 106 20.06 11.77 -19.46
C VAL A 106 21.11 12.16 -20.48
N ILE A 107 22.27 11.51 -20.42
CA ILE A 107 23.43 11.80 -21.24
C ILE A 107 23.95 10.54 -21.91
N ALA A 108 24.50 10.70 -23.11
CA ALA A 108 25.15 9.64 -23.86
C ALA A 108 26.44 10.16 -24.48
N LYS A 109 27.41 9.25 -24.68
CA LYS A 109 28.70 9.58 -25.27
C LYS A 109 28.63 9.46 -26.79
N ASN A 110 29.04 10.49 -27.51
CA ASN A 110 29.15 10.46 -28.97
C ASN A 110 30.39 9.67 -29.41
N ALA A 111 30.39 9.19 -30.65
CA ALA A 111 31.56 8.55 -31.28
C ALA A 111 32.79 9.46 -31.36
N ASP A 112 32.62 10.79 -31.27
CA ASP A 112 33.71 11.77 -31.18
C ASP A 112 34.26 11.93 -29.74
N GLY A 113 33.76 11.14 -28.79
CA GLY A 113 34.15 11.13 -27.39
C GLY A 113 33.44 12.17 -26.50
N TYR A 114 32.61 13.05 -27.06
CA TYR A 114 31.91 14.08 -26.28
C TYR A 114 30.63 13.55 -25.63
N TRP A 115 30.41 13.91 -24.37
CA TRP A 115 29.14 13.66 -23.68
C TRP A 115 28.09 14.69 -24.09
N SER A 116 26.92 14.21 -24.51
CA SER A 116 25.83 15.06 -25.01
C SER A 116 24.53 14.71 -24.33
N TYR A 117 23.60 15.67 -24.26
CA TYR A 117 22.24 15.40 -23.81
C TYR A 117 21.64 14.34 -24.73
N ALA A 118 21.20 13.22 -24.15
CA ALA A 118 20.71 12.09 -24.92
C ALA A 118 19.40 12.44 -25.63
N VAL A 119 19.18 11.78 -26.76
CA VAL A 119 17.91 11.81 -27.49
C VAL A 119 17.50 10.38 -27.81
N MET A 120 16.19 10.17 -27.92
CA MET A 120 15.60 8.90 -28.31
C MET A 120 15.73 8.73 -29.82
N GLN A 121 16.33 7.63 -30.28
CA GLN A 121 16.26 7.22 -31.68
C GLN A 121 15.84 5.75 -31.76
N GLY A 122 14.56 5.52 -32.06
CA GLY A 122 13.98 4.19 -31.95
C GLY A 122 13.99 3.73 -30.48
N ASN A 123 14.44 2.49 -30.25
CA ASN A 123 14.57 1.90 -28.91
C ASN A 123 15.97 2.09 -28.31
N GLN A 124 16.69 3.17 -28.64
CA GLN A 124 18.05 3.38 -28.13
C GLN A 124 18.25 4.82 -27.67
N LEU A 125 19.04 4.96 -26.60
CA LEU A 125 19.61 6.23 -26.18
C LEU A 125 20.82 6.54 -27.05
N ILE A 126 20.74 7.61 -27.82
CA ILE A 126 21.87 8.11 -28.59
C ILE A 126 22.27 9.50 -28.13
N ALA A 127 23.53 9.85 -28.36
CA ALA A 127 24.03 11.18 -28.03
C ALA A 127 23.41 12.25 -28.95
N GLY A 128 22.74 13.23 -28.34
CA GLY A 128 22.11 14.33 -29.05
C GLY A 128 23.10 15.42 -29.52
N PRO A 129 22.58 16.50 -30.14
CA PRO A 129 23.42 17.53 -30.76
C PRO A 129 24.04 18.51 -29.75
N ALA A 130 23.53 18.58 -28.52
CA ALA A 130 23.97 19.53 -27.50
C ALA A 130 24.92 18.87 -26.49
N LYS A 131 26.12 19.44 -26.32
CA LYS A 131 27.19 18.90 -25.47
C LYS A 131 27.05 19.39 -24.03
N VAL A 132 27.03 18.48 -23.07
CA VAL A 132 26.84 18.76 -21.64
C VAL A 132 27.96 19.66 -21.11
N ALA A 133 27.63 20.64 -20.29
CA ALA A 133 28.55 21.66 -19.75
C ALA A 133 29.28 22.56 -20.78
N ILE A 134 29.11 22.33 -22.08
CA ILE A 134 29.65 23.19 -23.15
C ILE A 134 28.53 24.06 -23.74
N GLN A 135 27.34 23.48 -23.92
CA GLN A 135 26.17 24.13 -24.49
C GLN A 135 25.02 24.13 -23.48
N PRO A 136 24.11 25.13 -23.55
CA PRO A 136 22.93 25.15 -22.69
C PRO A 136 22.10 23.87 -22.90
N PRO A 137 21.46 23.35 -21.83
CA PRO A 137 20.54 22.22 -21.97
C PRO A 137 19.46 22.52 -23.02
N PRO A 138 19.04 21.54 -23.83
CA PRO A 138 17.84 21.66 -24.64
C PRO A 138 16.62 22.06 -23.80
N ALA A 139 15.65 22.76 -24.41
CA ALA A 139 14.43 23.17 -23.71
C ALA A 139 13.63 21.98 -23.14
N HIS A 140 13.73 20.83 -23.80
CA HIS A 140 13.27 19.53 -23.33
C HIS A 140 14.42 18.55 -23.46
N PHE A 141 14.86 17.99 -22.34
CA PHE A 141 15.85 16.92 -22.28
C PHE A 141 15.21 15.70 -21.64
N LEU A 142 15.69 14.51 -22.00
CA LEU A 142 15.24 13.27 -21.38
C LEU A 142 15.68 13.23 -19.91
N THR A 143 14.79 12.75 -19.06
CA THR A 143 15.02 12.44 -17.64
C THR A 143 14.93 10.94 -17.43
N SER A 144 15.30 10.41 -16.25
CA SER A 144 15.12 8.98 -15.94
C SER A 144 13.68 8.53 -16.19
N LYS A 145 12.69 9.39 -15.92
CA LYS A 145 11.27 9.12 -16.21
C LYS A 145 10.99 8.92 -17.70
N ASP A 146 11.66 9.66 -18.58
CA ASP A 146 11.47 9.54 -20.03
C ASP A 146 12.17 8.29 -20.62
N VAL A 147 13.14 7.74 -19.90
CA VAL A 147 13.91 6.55 -20.28
C VAL A 147 13.32 5.29 -19.67
N LEU A 148 12.42 5.43 -18.71
CA LEU A 148 11.71 4.35 -18.05
C LEU A 148 11.07 3.42 -19.08
N GLU A 149 10.36 3.95 -20.09
CA GLU A 149 9.75 3.15 -21.18
C GLU A 149 10.77 2.35 -22.01
N LEU A 150 12.02 2.80 -22.14
CA LEU A 150 13.08 2.03 -22.78
C LEU A 150 13.62 0.94 -21.88
N TYR A 151 13.89 1.27 -20.62
CA TYR A 151 14.32 0.30 -19.61
C TYR A 151 13.30 -0.85 -19.56
N GLN A 152 12.01 -0.51 -19.41
CA GLN A 152 10.87 -1.44 -19.50
C GLN A 152 10.91 -2.32 -20.75
N GLN A 153 11.16 -1.76 -21.94
CA GLN A 153 11.17 -2.55 -23.17
C GLN A 153 12.37 -3.49 -23.28
N HIS A 154 13.55 -3.12 -22.76
CA HIS A 154 14.71 -4.00 -22.73
C HIS A 154 14.51 -5.11 -21.67
N SER A 155 13.99 -4.77 -20.49
CA SER A 155 13.59 -5.73 -19.46
C SER A 155 12.44 -6.65 -19.93
N GLN A 156 11.51 -6.15 -20.76
CA GLN A 156 10.45 -6.96 -21.38
C GLN A 156 10.95 -7.85 -22.53
N LEU A 157 11.95 -7.45 -23.31
CA LEU A 157 12.54 -8.33 -24.34
C LEU A 157 13.28 -9.52 -23.71
N LYS A 158 13.89 -9.35 -22.53
CA LYS A 158 14.36 -10.45 -21.65
C LYS A 158 13.20 -11.41 -21.33
N ASN A 159 12.05 -10.89 -20.89
CA ASN A 159 10.85 -11.67 -20.53
C ASN A 159 9.99 -12.21 -21.70
N ALA A 160 10.05 -11.61 -22.90
CA ALA A 160 9.22 -11.96 -24.07
C ALA A 160 9.95 -12.85 -25.09
N SER A 161 11.28 -12.95 -25.00
CA SER A 161 12.03 -14.01 -25.66
C SER A 161 11.69 -15.40 -25.08
N SER A 162 11.10 -15.44 -23.88
CA SER A 162 10.61 -16.62 -23.19
C SER A 162 9.34 -17.18 -23.84
N ALA A 163 9.49 -18.12 -24.78
CA ALA A 163 8.47 -19.16 -24.89
C ALA A 163 8.37 -19.88 -23.52
N PRO A 164 7.19 -20.38 -23.12
CA PRO A 164 7.05 -21.22 -21.92
C PRO A 164 7.70 -22.58 -22.19
N THR A 165 9.02 -22.60 -22.18
CA THR A 165 9.87 -23.78 -22.14
C THR A 165 10.83 -23.54 -21.00
N SER A 166 10.41 -24.03 -19.83
CA SER A 166 11.22 -24.49 -18.70
C SER A 166 12.70 -24.08 -18.72
N GLN A 167 13.11 -23.29 -17.73
CA GLN A 167 14.43 -23.38 -17.08
C GLN A 167 14.46 -22.37 -15.94
N ALA A 168 13.56 -22.55 -14.97
CA ALA A 168 13.70 -21.85 -13.70
C ALA A 168 14.84 -22.53 -12.94
N LEU A 169 15.77 -21.75 -12.38
CA LEU A 169 16.43 -22.11 -11.12
C LEU A 169 15.36 -22.74 -10.21
N ARG A 170 15.72 -23.78 -9.45
CA ARG A 170 14.77 -24.51 -8.60
C ARG A 170 13.89 -23.49 -7.87
N SER A 171 12.57 -23.55 -8.12
CA SER A 171 11.65 -22.52 -7.60
C SER A 171 11.60 -22.62 -6.07
N PRO A 172 11.58 -21.48 -5.36
CA PRO A 172 11.48 -21.49 -3.91
C PRO A 172 10.21 -22.25 -3.47
N VAL A 173 10.28 -22.91 -2.31
CA VAL A 173 9.17 -23.75 -1.84
C VAL A 173 8.12 -22.87 -1.21
N TYR A 174 6.91 -22.91 -1.79
CA TYR A 174 5.72 -22.37 -1.17
C TYR A 174 5.09 -23.44 -0.25
N SER A 175 5.08 -23.16 1.05
CA SER A 175 4.35 -23.96 2.03
C SER A 175 3.61 -23.04 2.99
N SER A 176 2.30 -23.23 3.12
CA SER A 176 1.47 -22.59 4.15
C SER A 176 1.55 -21.04 4.19
N GLY A 177 1.63 -20.38 3.02
CA GLY A 177 1.73 -18.91 2.95
C GLY A 177 3.14 -18.36 3.16
N GLU A 178 4.15 -19.22 3.18
CA GLU A 178 5.55 -18.87 3.35
C GLU A 178 6.38 -19.43 2.19
N ILE A 179 7.34 -18.63 1.75
CA ILE A 179 8.24 -18.93 0.65
C ILE A 179 9.65 -18.99 1.26
N SER A 180 10.38 -20.08 1.03
CA SER A 180 11.74 -20.27 1.53
C SER A 180 12.67 -20.79 0.43
N THR A 181 13.97 -20.60 0.62
CA THR A 181 14.96 -21.33 -0.19
C THR A 181 14.87 -22.83 0.07
N ASP A 182 15.28 -23.59 -0.94
CA ASP A 182 15.42 -25.03 -0.91
C ASP A 182 16.87 -25.48 -0.60
N LEU A 183 17.79 -24.52 -0.48
CA LEU A 183 19.20 -24.73 -0.14
C LEU A 183 19.39 -25.01 1.36
N ASP A 184 20.37 -25.84 1.72
CA ASP A 184 20.69 -26.12 3.13
C ASP A 184 21.52 -25.01 3.79
N MET A 185 20.86 -23.93 4.18
CA MET A 185 21.51 -22.79 4.83
C MET A 185 21.95 -23.05 6.28
N SER A 186 21.79 -24.27 6.80
CA SER A 186 22.12 -24.62 8.19
C SER A 186 23.61 -24.94 8.41
N SER A 187 24.41 -24.96 7.34
CA SER A 187 25.83 -25.26 7.42
C SER A 187 26.67 -24.44 6.42
N PRO A 188 28.00 -24.34 6.63
CA PRO A 188 28.87 -23.61 5.71
C PRO A 188 29.03 -24.33 4.37
N HIS A 189 28.97 -23.58 3.27
CA HIS A 189 29.12 -24.14 1.91
C HIS A 189 30.51 -23.87 1.34
N PRO A 190 31.11 -24.77 0.53
CA PRO A 190 32.35 -24.47 -0.16
C PRO A 190 32.13 -23.49 -1.32
N LEU A 191 33.07 -22.57 -1.50
CA LEU A 191 33.09 -21.58 -2.57
C LEU A 191 34.47 -21.61 -3.25
N LEU A 192 34.47 -21.65 -4.58
CA LEU A 192 35.66 -21.50 -5.41
C LEU A 192 35.69 -20.11 -6.04
N VAL A 193 36.75 -19.35 -5.75
CA VAL A 193 37.02 -18.06 -6.39
C VAL A 193 38.03 -18.27 -7.53
N VAL A 194 37.63 -17.95 -8.75
CA VAL A 194 38.42 -18.11 -9.97
C VAL A 194 38.79 -16.73 -10.51
N LEU A 195 40.06 -16.35 -10.36
CA LEU A 195 40.63 -15.14 -10.94
C LEU A 195 40.96 -15.40 -12.41
N VAL A 196 40.36 -14.62 -13.32
CA VAL A 196 40.39 -14.85 -14.77
C VAL A 196 41.22 -13.77 -15.46
N GLU A 197 42.36 -14.20 -16.00
CA GLU A 197 43.23 -13.38 -16.84
C GLU A 197 42.91 -13.58 -18.32
N PHE A 198 43.13 -12.55 -19.13
CA PHE A 198 43.00 -12.56 -20.58
C PHE A 198 44.38 -12.32 -21.23
N ASN A 199 44.48 -12.47 -22.55
CA ASN A 199 45.75 -12.27 -23.26
C ASN A 199 46.25 -10.82 -23.22
N ASP A 200 45.34 -9.86 -23.07
CA ASP A 200 45.57 -8.42 -23.14
C ASP A 200 45.47 -7.70 -21.79
N ILE A 201 44.86 -8.34 -20.79
CA ILE A 201 44.77 -7.84 -19.41
C ILE A 201 44.99 -8.96 -18.40
N ALA A 202 45.85 -8.69 -17.42
CA ALA A 202 46.19 -9.60 -16.34
C ALA A 202 45.65 -9.07 -15.01
N MET A 203 45.47 -9.96 -14.03
CA MET A 203 45.10 -9.60 -12.68
C MET A 203 46.22 -8.78 -12.04
N THR A 204 45.86 -7.73 -11.31
CA THR A 204 46.82 -6.91 -10.55
C THR A 204 46.69 -7.07 -9.03
N THR A 205 45.53 -7.48 -8.55
CA THR A 205 45.29 -7.98 -7.18
C THR A 205 45.89 -9.37 -7.00
N ALA A 206 46.30 -9.70 -5.77
CA ALA A 206 46.84 -11.02 -5.45
C ALA A 206 45.73 -12.00 -5.05
N GLU A 207 45.97 -13.31 -5.22
CA GLU A 207 45.09 -14.38 -4.72
C GLU A 207 44.82 -14.22 -3.21
N SER A 208 45.83 -13.82 -2.44
CA SER A 208 45.70 -13.58 -0.99
C SER A 208 44.76 -12.42 -0.63
N ASP A 209 44.63 -11.42 -1.51
CA ASP A 209 43.74 -10.28 -1.28
C ASP A 209 42.28 -10.73 -1.40
N TRP A 210 41.97 -11.52 -2.43
CA TRP A 210 40.65 -12.15 -2.61
C TRP A 210 40.34 -13.18 -1.53
N ASN A 211 41.31 -14.01 -1.13
CA ASN A 211 41.12 -14.93 -0.02
C ASN A 211 40.75 -14.19 1.27
N SER A 212 41.45 -13.09 1.56
CA SER A 212 41.20 -12.27 2.74
C SER A 212 39.82 -11.58 2.68
N LEU A 213 39.46 -11.04 1.51
CA LEU A 213 38.19 -10.35 1.28
C LEU A 213 36.98 -11.30 1.40
N VAL A 214 37.09 -12.51 0.84
CA VAL A 214 36.00 -13.48 0.79
C VAL A 214 35.94 -14.31 2.08
N PHE A 215 37.03 -14.99 2.42
CA PHE A 215 37.04 -15.99 3.48
C PHE A 215 37.43 -15.47 4.86
N GLY A 216 37.92 -14.22 4.95
CA GLY A 216 38.30 -13.60 6.22
C GLY A 216 37.16 -13.59 7.23
N SER A 217 37.48 -13.77 8.52
CA SER A 217 36.48 -13.93 9.59
C SER A 217 36.25 -12.68 10.45
N THR A 218 36.97 -11.60 10.17
CA THR A 218 36.90 -10.34 10.92
C THR A 218 37.07 -9.17 9.97
N GLY A 219 36.44 -8.05 10.29
CA GLY A 219 36.48 -6.85 9.44
C GLY A 219 35.35 -6.88 8.40
N LYS A 220 35.57 -6.20 7.28
CA LYS A 220 34.59 -6.06 6.20
C LYS A 220 34.87 -7.10 5.12
N THR A 221 34.47 -8.32 5.39
CA THR A 221 34.67 -9.48 4.50
C THR A 221 33.34 -10.13 4.21
N VAL A 222 33.24 -10.87 3.10
CA VAL A 222 32.03 -11.62 2.73
C VAL A 222 31.61 -12.56 3.86
N ASN A 223 32.56 -13.33 4.39
CA ASN A 223 32.28 -14.23 5.51
C ASN A 223 31.92 -13.52 6.81
N ALA A 224 32.46 -12.33 7.11
CA ALA A 224 32.03 -11.57 8.28
C ALA A 224 30.57 -11.13 8.13
N PHE A 225 30.16 -10.70 6.93
CA PHE A 225 28.78 -10.32 6.63
C PHE A 225 27.82 -11.48 6.81
N TYR A 226 28.06 -12.62 6.14
CA TYR A 226 27.17 -13.77 6.23
C TYR A 226 27.11 -14.36 7.64
N LYS A 227 28.22 -14.36 8.40
CA LYS A 227 28.20 -14.78 9.81
C LYS A 227 27.38 -13.84 10.69
N GLU A 228 27.49 -12.54 10.48
CA GLU A 228 26.71 -11.57 11.25
C GLU A 228 25.22 -11.67 10.93
N ALA A 229 24.86 -11.78 9.64
CA ALA A 229 23.48 -11.85 9.19
C ALA A 229 22.77 -13.17 9.52
N SER A 230 23.52 -14.28 9.63
CA SER A 230 23.00 -15.63 9.91
C SER A 230 23.20 -16.08 11.36
N ASN A 231 23.73 -15.23 12.23
CA ASN A 231 24.13 -15.60 13.58
C ASN A 231 25.09 -16.82 13.60
N ASN A 232 26.13 -16.77 12.77
CA ASN A 232 27.14 -17.81 12.54
C ASN A 232 26.62 -19.15 12.00
N GLN A 233 25.36 -19.26 11.60
CA GLN A 233 24.79 -20.49 11.02
C GLN A 233 25.38 -20.75 9.62
N PHE A 234 25.58 -19.70 8.83
CA PHE A 234 26.03 -19.80 7.45
C PHE A 234 27.25 -18.93 7.16
N TYR A 235 28.16 -19.47 6.34
CA TYR A 235 29.30 -18.77 5.74
C TYR A 235 29.92 -19.63 4.65
N PHE A 236 30.80 -19.06 3.82
CA PHE A 236 31.50 -19.80 2.79
C PHE A 236 32.83 -20.37 3.31
N THR A 237 33.14 -21.60 2.94
CA THR A 237 34.42 -22.26 3.18
C THR A 237 35.25 -22.26 1.91
N PRO A 238 36.58 -22.19 2.00
CA PRO A 238 37.44 -22.33 0.82
C PRO A 238 37.26 -23.71 0.17
N ALA A 239 37.06 -23.73 -1.15
CA ALA A 239 37.13 -24.95 -1.93
C ALA A 239 38.53 -25.60 -1.81
N ASN A 240 38.56 -26.94 -1.74
CA ASN A 240 39.76 -27.74 -1.94
C ASN A 240 40.27 -27.58 -3.37
N GLU A 241 41.53 -27.18 -3.50
CA GLU A 241 42.19 -26.87 -4.78
C GLU A 241 43.72 -26.98 -4.63
N THR A 242 44.45 -26.92 -5.75
CA THR A 242 45.92 -27.05 -5.82
C THR A 242 46.64 -25.93 -6.58
N GLY A 243 45.88 -24.95 -7.08
CA GLY A 243 46.36 -23.66 -7.58
C GLY A 243 46.99 -22.81 -6.49
N GLY A 244 47.77 -21.79 -6.89
CA GLY A 244 48.34 -20.79 -5.97
C GLY A 244 48.80 -21.35 -4.62
N THR A 245 48.04 -21.01 -3.57
CA THR A 245 48.18 -21.57 -2.21
C THR A 245 47.10 -22.63 -1.94
N ALA A 246 47.48 -23.90 -2.05
CA ALA A 246 46.55 -25.02 -1.95
C ALA A 246 45.54 -24.97 -0.78
N ASN A 247 44.27 -25.16 -1.14
CA ASN A 247 43.06 -25.14 -0.31
C ASN A 247 42.80 -23.80 0.38
N ASP A 248 43.17 -22.70 -0.26
CA ASP A 248 42.74 -21.36 0.13
C ASP A 248 41.48 -20.90 -0.65
N GLY A 249 40.97 -21.74 -1.55
CA GLY A 249 39.73 -21.51 -2.29
C GLY A 249 39.85 -20.47 -3.39
N VAL A 250 41.05 -19.96 -3.66
CA VAL A 250 41.30 -18.95 -4.70
C VAL A 250 42.30 -19.50 -5.70
N ILE A 251 41.89 -19.58 -6.95
CA ILE A 251 42.76 -20.00 -8.05
C ILE A 251 42.84 -18.93 -9.12
N LYS A 252 43.89 -19.02 -9.93
CA LYS A 252 44.05 -18.18 -11.11
C LYS A 252 44.11 -19.00 -12.40
N VAL A 253 43.38 -18.55 -13.40
CA VAL A 253 43.34 -19.14 -14.74
C VAL A 253 43.57 -18.06 -15.81
N SER A 254 44.05 -18.48 -16.99
CA SER A 254 44.24 -17.59 -18.13
C SER A 254 43.44 -18.11 -19.32
N LEU A 255 42.57 -17.27 -19.86
CA LEU A 255 41.78 -17.56 -21.05
C LEU A 255 42.49 -17.05 -22.30
N PRO A 256 42.60 -17.87 -23.37
CA PRO A 256 43.33 -17.51 -24.57
C PRO A 256 42.52 -16.58 -25.51
N GLN A 257 41.89 -15.55 -24.95
CA GLN A 257 41.14 -14.53 -25.67
C GLN A 257 41.45 -13.13 -25.14
N ALA A 258 41.07 -12.09 -25.89
CA ALA A 258 41.09 -10.72 -25.39
C ALA A 258 39.88 -10.49 -24.46
N HIS A 259 39.98 -9.55 -23.53
CA HIS A 259 38.84 -9.21 -22.68
C HIS A 259 37.69 -8.65 -23.53
N PRO A 260 36.47 -9.20 -23.41
CA PRO A 260 35.35 -8.83 -24.29
C PRO A 260 34.68 -7.48 -23.98
N ASP A 261 35.13 -6.77 -22.94
CA ASP A 261 34.56 -5.49 -22.44
C ASP A 261 33.02 -5.38 -22.52
N THR A 262 32.30 -6.26 -21.81
CA THR A 262 30.83 -6.41 -21.94
C THR A 262 30.01 -5.30 -21.31
N ALA A 263 30.65 -4.35 -20.61
CA ALA A 263 30.04 -3.30 -19.80
C ALA A 263 28.98 -2.41 -20.45
N ASP A 264 29.21 -1.98 -21.70
CA ASP A 264 28.34 -1.06 -22.43
C ASP A 264 27.39 -1.78 -23.42
N ASP A 265 27.40 -3.13 -23.43
CA ASP A 265 26.55 -3.94 -24.31
C ASP A 265 25.35 -4.50 -23.54
N ALA A 266 24.28 -3.71 -23.46
CA ALA A 266 22.98 -4.08 -22.88
C ALA A 266 22.19 -5.10 -23.74
N SER A 267 22.88 -5.96 -24.50
CA SER A 267 22.25 -6.97 -25.36
C SER A 267 22.36 -8.38 -24.78
N LEU A 268 21.45 -9.26 -25.20
CA LEU A 268 21.52 -10.69 -24.88
C LEU A 268 22.87 -11.33 -25.25
N ALA A 269 23.65 -10.72 -26.15
CA ALA A 269 24.97 -11.22 -26.53
C ALA A 269 26.01 -11.03 -25.41
N ALA A 270 25.90 -10.00 -24.58
CA ALA A 270 26.83 -9.78 -23.46
C ALA A 270 26.69 -10.86 -22.39
N LEU A 271 25.45 -11.24 -22.06
CA LEU A 271 25.17 -12.35 -21.15
C LEU A 271 25.74 -13.67 -21.67
N GLU A 272 25.48 -14.00 -22.94
CA GLU A 272 26.01 -15.21 -23.57
C GLU A 272 27.56 -15.24 -23.55
N ILE A 273 28.21 -14.10 -23.79
CA ILE A 273 29.67 -13.98 -23.69
C ILE A 273 30.15 -14.24 -22.26
N ASN A 274 29.48 -13.69 -21.24
CA ASN A 274 29.86 -13.87 -19.84
C ASN A 274 29.68 -15.33 -19.37
N GLN A 275 28.60 -15.99 -19.80
CA GLN A 275 28.37 -17.42 -19.58
C GLN A 275 29.50 -18.26 -20.21
N GLN A 276 29.91 -17.94 -21.44
CA GLN A 276 31.02 -18.61 -22.11
C GLN A 276 32.36 -18.38 -21.39
N ILE A 277 32.59 -17.19 -20.83
CA ILE A 277 33.78 -16.91 -19.99
C ILE A 277 33.76 -17.79 -18.74
N ALA A 278 32.62 -17.88 -18.03
CA ALA A 278 32.49 -18.70 -16.84
C ALA A 278 32.74 -20.19 -17.14
N ALA A 279 32.14 -20.72 -18.21
CA ALA A 279 32.37 -22.10 -18.66
C ALA A 279 33.84 -22.37 -19.03
N ALA A 280 34.48 -21.42 -19.73
CA ALA A 280 35.89 -21.52 -20.09
C ALA A 280 36.81 -21.45 -18.85
N ALA A 281 36.46 -20.62 -17.87
CA ALA A 281 37.20 -20.49 -16.61
C ALA A 281 37.13 -21.79 -15.78
N VAL A 282 35.94 -22.39 -15.64
CA VAL A 282 35.77 -23.71 -15.01
C VAL A 282 36.57 -24.79 -15.75
N THR A 283 36.53 -24.80 -17.08
CA THR A 283 37.31 -25.75 -17.89
C THR A 283 38.82 -25.59 -17.66
N ALA A 284 39.31 -24.35 -17.57
CA ALA A 284 40.72 -24.07 -17.28
C ALA A 284 41.11 -24.46 -15.84
N ALA A 285 40.17 -24.38 -14.90
CA ALA A 285 40.34 -24.75 -13.51
C ALA A 285 40.45 -26.27 -13.25
N ASN A 286 40.01 -27.13 -14.18
CA ASN A 286 40.04 -28.61 -14.04
C ASN A 286 41.44 -29.16 -13.70
N SER A 287 42.53 -28.46 -14.06
CA SER A 287 43.88 -28.91 -13.70
C SER A 287 44.27 -28.63 -12.25
N GLN A 288 43.53 -27.76 -11.56
CA GLN A 288 43.78 -27.25 -10.22
C GLN A 288 42.74 -27.74 -9.20
N VAL A 289 41.53 -28.07 -9.66
CA VAL A 289 40.40 -28.53 -8.85
C VAL A 289 39.87 -29.84 -9.44
N ASN A 290 39.54 -30.80 -8.59
CA ASN A 290 38.82 -32.02 -8.98
C ASN A 290 37.33 -31.82 -8.69
N PHE A 291 36.54 -31.47 -9.69
CA PHE A 291 35.14 -31.10 -9.46
C PHE A 291 34.25 -32.29 -9.07
N ALA A 292 34.64 -33.51 -9.43
CA ALA A 292 33.92 -34.73 -9.04
C ALA A 292 33.94 -34.98 -7.51
N ASP A 293 34.82 -34.33 -6.76
CA ASP A 293 34.82 -34.42 -5.28
C ASP A 293 33.64 -33.65 -4.65
N TYR A 294 32.98 -32.76 -5.40
CA TYR A 294 31.85 -31.95 -4.95
C TYR A 294 30.48 -32.51 -5.37
N ASP A 295 30.39 -33.40 -6.36
CA ASP A 295 29.15 -34.13 -6.69
C ASP A 295 28.91 -35.20 -5.60
N THR A 296 28.39 -34.75 -4.46
CA THR A 296 28.19 -35.53 -3.24
C THR A 296 26.96 -36.43 -3.34
N ASP A 297 25.94 -36.02 -4.08
CA ASP A 297 24.72 -36.81 -4.29
C ASP A 297 24.83 -37.79 -5.49
N HIS A 298 25.90 -37.67 -6.28
CA HIS A 298 26.26 -38.51 -7.41
C HIS A 298 25.24 -38.47 -8.56
N ASP A 299 24.60 -37.32 -8.78
CA ASP A 299 23.65 -37.12 -9.87
C ASP A 299 24.32 -36.72 -11.20
N GLY A 300 25.64 -36.47 -11.18
CA GLY A 300 26.45 -36.09 -12.32
C GLY A 300 26.56 -34.58 -12.53
N TYR A 301 26.00 -33.79 -11.62
CA TYR A 301 26.07 -32.32 -11.58
C TYR A 301 26.73 -31.86 -10.28
N VAL A 302 27.23 -30.64 -10.29
CA VAL A 302 27.62 -29.94 -9.07
C VAL A 302 26.66 -28.76 -8.90
N SER A 303 25.84 -28.84 -7.86
CA SER A 303 24.84 -27.83 -7.52
C SER A 303 25.40 -26.76 -6.57
N ARG A 304 24.62 -25.69 -6.35
CA ARG A 304 24.90 -24.65 -5.35
C ARG A 304 24.76 -25.15 -3.91
N ASP A 305 24.17 -26.31 -3.66
CA ASP A 305 24.25 -26.97 -2.34
C ASP A 305 25.64 -27.59 -2.09
N GLU A 306 26.43 -27.77 -3.15
CA GLU A 306 27.66 -28.56 -3.13
C GLU A 306 28.91 -27.74 -3.38
N LEU A 307 28.87 -26.78 -4.30
CA LEU A 307 29.95 -25.85 -4.59
C LEU A 307 29.42 -24.57 -5.25
N HIS A 308 29.68 -23.44 -4.62
CA HIS A 308 29.48 -22.11 -5.22
C HIS A 308 30.68 -21.75 -6.10
N VAL A 309 30.45 -21.09 -7.23
CA VAL A 309 31.50 -20.66 -8.17
C VAL A 309 31.44 -19.15 -8.36
N MET A 310 32.54 -18.48 -8.03
CA MET A 310 32.71 -17.03 -8.18
C MET A 310 33.85 -16.74 -9.14
N THR A 311 33.60 -15.95 -10.18
CA THR A 311 34.60 -15.53 -11.17
C THR A 311 34.93 -14.05 -11.01
N ILE A 312 36.22 -13.73 -10.97
CA ILE A 312 36.71 -12.34 -10.99
C ILE A 312 37.45 -12.13 -12.30
N LEU A 313 36.99 -11.19 -13.12
CA LEU A 313 37.61 -10.86 -14.40
C LEU A 313 38.61 -9.72 -14.20
N ALA A 314 39.82 -9.90 -14.73
CA ALA A 314 40.85 -8.86 -14.73
C ALA A 314 40.33 -7.61 -15.46
N GLY A 315 40.23 -6.47 -14.77
CA GLY A 315 39.56 -5.29 -15.31
C GLY A 315 38.73 -4.56 -14.26
N GLN A 316 37.69 -3.87 -14.72
CA GLN A 316 36.90 -2.96 -13.90
C GLN A 316 35.46 -3.47 -13.72
N GLU A 317 34.84 -3.09 -12.61
CA GLU A 317 33.44 -3.38 -12.30
C GLU A 317 32.55 -2.23 -12.77
N THR A 318 31.71 -2.51 -13.76
CA THR A 318 30.90 -1.48 -14.42
C THR A 318 29.85 -0.88 -13.49
N SER A 319 29.31 -1.67 -12.56
CA SER A 319 28.27 -1.22 -11.63
C SER A 319 28.74 -0.12 -10.67
N PHE A 320 30.04 -0.05 -10.35
CA PHE A 320 30.64 1.03 -9.55
C PHE A 320 30.60 2.38 -10.28
N GLY A 321 30.59 2.35 -11.62
CA GLY A 321 30.34 3.51 -12.46
C GLY A 321 31.54 4.42 -12.73
N GLU A 322 32.78 3.95 -12.52
CA GLU A 322 34.00 4.74 -12.74
C GLU A 322 34.19 5.22 -14.18
N VAL A 323 34.49 6.51 -14.37
CA VAL A 323 34.57 7.12 -15.70
C VAL A 323 35.85 6.77 -16.43
N GLY A 324 35.72 6.13 -17.59
CA GLY A 324 36.82 5.98 -18.55
C GLY A 324 37.82 4.89 -18.18
N VAL A 325 37.39 3.96 -17.34
CA VAL A 325 38.14 2.74 -17.02
C VAL A 325 37.52 1.57 -17.78
N THR A 326 38.34 0.90 -18.60
CA THR A 326 37.97 -0.29 -19.39
C THR A 326 39.22 -1.17 -19.56
N PRO A 327 39.10 -2.47 -19.88
CA PRO A 327 37.86 -3.23 -20.05
C PRO A 327 37.13 -3.46 -18.72
N SER A 328 35.82 -3.68 -18.80
CA SER A 328 34.95 -3.89 -17.63
C SER A 328 33.84 -4.91 -17.88
N VAL A 329 33.31 -5.44 -16.77
CA VAL A 329 32.14 -6.33 -16.72
C VAL A 329 31.20 -5.82 -15.62
N TRP A 330 29.89 -6.02 -15.79
CA TRP A 330 28.91 -5.73 -14.75
C TRP A 330 28.74 -6.96 -13.86
N GLY A 331 28.88 -6.78 -12.55
CA GLY A 331 28.77 -7.88 -11.59
C GLY A 331 27.39 -8.51 -11.59
N HIS A 332 27.30 -9.84 -11.67
CA HIS A 332 26.02 -10.54 -11.82
C HIS A 332 26.07 -11.98 -11.31
N PHE A 333 24.90 -12.53 -11.01
CA PHE A 333 24.61 -13.95 -10.92
C PHE A 333 23.94 -14.46 -12.20
N SER A 334 24.36 -15.63 -12.68
CA SER A 334 23.68 -16.34 -13.77
C SER A 334 23.95 -17.84 -13.72
N ALA A 335 23.31 -18.57 -14.63
CA ALA A 335 23.52 -19.99 -14.87
C ALA A 335 23.56 -20.25 -16.38
N LEU A 336 23.96 -21.46 -16.76
CA LEU A 336 23.99 -21.93 -18.14
C LEU A 336 22.88 -22.96 -18.36
N GLU A 337 22.41 -23.08 -19.60
CA GLU A 337 21.66 -24.27 -20.02
C GLU A 337 22.53 -25.53 -19.86
N ASP A 338 21.91 -26.68 -19.60
CA ASP A 338 22.63 -27.97 -19.48
C ASP A 338 23.50 -28.27 -20.72
N ALA A 339 23.06 -27.84 -21.92
CA ALA A 339 23.78 -28.09 -23.17
C ALA A 339 25.11 -27.33 -23.27
N ASP A 340 25.18 -26.14 -22.67
CA ASP A 340 26.34 -25.25 -22.72
C ASP A 340 27.20 -25.31 -21.45
N SER A 341 26.69 -25.98 -20.42
CA SER A 341 27.37 -26.23 -19.15
C SER A 341 28.69 -27.02 -19.34
N PRO A 342 29.81 -26.57 -18.75
CA PRO A 342 31.09 -27.24 -18.88
C PRO A 342 31.06 -28.62 -18.22
N SER A 343 31.60 -29.63 -18.91
CA SER A 343 31.78 -30.98 -18.36
C SER A 343 33.26 -31.24 -18.09
N VAL A 344 33.58 -31.41 -16.81
CA VAL A 344 34.93 -31.52 -16.24
C VAL A 344 34.93 -32.63 -15.20
N ASP A 345 36.01 -33.42 -15.13
CA ASP A 345 36.15 -34.56 -14.19
C ASP A 345 34.99 -35.58 -14.16
N GLY A 346 34.14 -35.60 -15.19
CA GLY A 346 32.98 -36.50 -15.27
C GLY A 346 31.67 -35.94 -14.73
N VAL A 347 31.66 -34.68 -14.26
CA VAL A 347 30.48 -33.94 -13.79
C VAL A 347 30.21 -32.72 -14.66
N LYS A 348 29.03 -32.11 -14.52
CA LYS A 348 28.69 -30.81 -15.13
C LYS A 348 28.51 -29.74 -14.08
N LEU A 349 28.95 -28.52 -14.37
CA LEU A 349 28.77 -27.36 -13.49
C LEU A 349 27.93 -26.30 -14.16
N LEU A 350 27.42 -25.37 -13.36
CA LEU A 350 26.73 -24.14 -13.79
C LEU A 350 25.36 -24.37 -14.46
N ALA A 351 24.85 -25.61 -14.50
CA ALA A 351 23.57 -25.94 -15.13
C ALA A 351 22.38 -25.47 -14.28
N GLY A 352 21.64 -24.45 -14.74
CA GLY A 352 20.59 -23.80 -13.95
C GLY A 352 19.41 -24.72 -13.60
N ASP A 353 19.01 -25.61 -14.52
CA ASP A 353 17.94 -26.61 -14.30
C ASP A 353 18.34 -27.73 -13.32
N LYS A 354 19.61 -27.74 -12.90
CA LYS A 354 20.21 -28.63 -11.90
C LYS A 354 20.72 -27.89 -10.68
N ASN A 355 20.20 -26.68 -10.43
CA ASN A 355 20.60 -25.84 -9.30
C ASN A 355 22.09 -25.44 -9.33
N GLY A 356 22.71 -25.40 -10.51
CA GLY A 356 24.02 -24.78 -10.71
C GLY A 356 23.91 -23.28 -10.99
N GLY A 357 25.02 -22.57 -10.85
CA GLY A 357 25.13 -21.16 -11.17
C GLY A 357 26.53 -20.63 -10.92
N TYR A 358 26.78 -19.38 -11.28
CA TYR A 358 28.00 -18.66 -10.97
C TYR A 358 27.70 -17.19 -10.65
N THR A 359 28.58 -16.59 -9.86
CA THR A 359 28.70 -15.14 -9.74
C THR A 359 29.92 -14.63 -10.52
N GLN A 360 29.84 -13.43 -11.07
CA GLN A 360 30.91 -12.82 -11.86
C GLN A 360 31.06 -11.35 -11.51
N PHE A 361 32.31 -10.87 -11.41
CA PHE A 361 32.61 -9.48 -11.04
C PHE A 361 33.84 -8.95 -11.76
N GLY A 362 33.94 -7.63 -11.87
CA GLY A 362 35.19 -6.94 -12.21
C GLY A 362 36.17 -6.90 -11.03
N GLU A 363 37.46 -6.92 -11.32
CA GLU A 363 38.51 -6.90 -10.31
C GLU A 363 38.58 -5.58 -9.50
N TYR A 364 38.33 -4.44 -10.15
CA TYR A 364 38.49 -3.10 -9.56
C TYR A 364 37.20 -2.28 -9.51
N HIS A 365 37.05 -1.54 -8.42
CA HIS A 365 36.22 -0.35 -8.32
C HIS A 365 37.14 0.87 -8.52
N GLY A 366 37.29 1.32 -9.76
CA GLY A 366 38.16 2.45 -10.10
C GLY A 366 39.63 2.18 -9.77
N ASP A 367 40.15 2.78 -8.70
CA ASP A 367 41.56 2.67 -8.29
C ASP A 367 41.82 1.72 -7.10
N HIS A 368 40.77 1.06 -6.59
CA HIS A 368 40.86 0.08 -5.51
C HIS A 368 40.16 -1.24 -5.88
N GLN A 369 40.52 -2.33 -5.19
CA GLN A 369 39.88 -3.63 -5.37
C GLN A 369 38.36 -3.51 -5.16
N ALA A 370 37.57 -4.28 -5.92
CA ALA A 370 36.12 -4.33 -5.73
C ALA A 370 35.74 -4.64 -4.28
N THR A 371 34.74 -3.91 -3.77
CA THR A 371 34.29 -3.99 -2.37
C THR A 371 33.26 -5.10 -2.20
N ILE A 372 33.02 -5.52 -0.95
CA ILE A 372 32.19 -6.70 -0.67
C ILE A 372 30.71 -6.54 -1.03
N GLY A 373 30.21 -5.31 -1.15
CA GLY A 373 28.79 -4.99 -1.23
C GLY A 373 28.07 -5.63 -2.42
N ILE A 374 28.64 -5.49 -3.61
CA ILE A 374 28.13 -6.19 -4.80
C ILE A 374 28.32 -7.69 -4.68
N ILE A 375 29.45 -8.14 -4.10
CA ILE A 375 29.73 -9.57 -3.94
C ILE A 375 28.69 -10.26 -3.05
N VAL A 376 28.34 -9.66 -1.91
CA VAL A 376 27.32 -10.23 -1.02
C VAL A 376 25.92 -10.17 -1.62
N HIS A 377 25.63 -9.19 -2.50
CA HIS A 377 24.37 -9.07 -3.22
C HIS A 377 24.19 -10.21 -4.24
N GLU A 378 25.17 -10.42 -5.12
CA GLU A 378 25.08 -11.51 -6.11
C GLU A 378 25.12 -12.89 -5.49
N LEU A 379 25.91 -13.05 -4.41
CA LEU A 379 25.84 -14.28 -3.62
C LEU A 379 24.47 -14.44 -2.94
N GLY A 380 23.71 -13.37 -2.72
CA GLY A 380 22.31 -13.45 -2.30
C GLY A 380 21.44 -14.14 -3.35
N HIS A 381 21.60 -13.82 -4.65
CA HIS A 381 20.94 -14.53 -5.75
C HIS A 381 21.42 -15.97 -5.91
N ASP A 382 22.71 -16.20 -5.69
CA ASP A 382 23.29 -17.54 -5.62
C ASP A 382 22.63 -18.38 -4.51
N LEU A 383 22.08 -17.72 -3.48
CA LEU A 383 21.29 -18.30 -2.39
C LEU A 383 19.76 -18.16 -2.58
N ASP A 384 19.31 -17.97 -3.81
CA ASP A 384 17.93 -17.84 -4.28
C ASP A 384 17.21 -16.51 -3.98
N LEU A 385 17.80 -15.53 -3.27
CA LEU A 385 17.09 -14.28 -3.03
C LEU A 385 16.81 -13.52 -4.34
N PRO A 386 15.63 -12.90 -4.50
CA PRO A 386 15.37 -12.01 -5.61
C PRO A 386 15.90 -10.61 -5.33
N ASP A 387 15.99 -9.81 -6.39
CA ASP A 387 16.14 -8.36 -6.27
C ASP A 387 14.93 -7.76 -5.55
N LEU A 388 15.19 -6.83 -4.62
CA LEU A 388 14.14 -6.11 -3.89
C LEU A 388 14.06 -4.62 -4.27
N TYR A 389 14.87 -4.18 -5.23
CA TYR A 389 14.69 -2.91 -5.95
C TYR A 389 13.91 -3.15 -7.24
N ASP A 390 13.57 -2.08 -7.96
CA ASP A 390 12.84 -2.17 -9.22
C ASP A 390 13.75 -2.66 -10.36
N VAL A 391 13.53 -3.89 -10.84
CA VAL A 391 14.29 -4.52 -11.95
C VAL A 391 13.56 -4.42 -13.31
N ASN A 392 12.30 -3.98 -13.32
CA ASN A 392 11.48 -3.86 -14.53
C ASN A 392 10.29 -2.93 -14.32
N THR A 393 10.46 -1.66 -14.65
CA THR A 393 9.51 -0.59 -14.30
C THR A 393 8.24 -0.55 -15.16
N VAL A 394 7.55 -1.65 -15.49
CA VAL A 394 6.56 -1.80 -16.60
C VAL A 394 5.45 -0.72 -16.66
N ASP A 395 5.12 -0.07 -15.53
CA ASP A 395 3.92 0.77 -15.39
C ASP A 395 4.18 2.28 -15.18
N ASN A 396 5.35 2.80 -15.58
CA ASN A 396 5.71 4.24 -15.45
C ASN A 396 5.82 4.76 -14.01
N GLU A 397 5.88 3.88 -13.02
CA GLU A 397 6.09 4.17 -11.61
C GLU A 397 7.40 3.51 -11.16
N ASP A 398 8.36 4.33 -10.72
CA ASP A 398 9.55 3.86 -10.01
C ASP A 398 9.14 3.65 -8.54
N THR A 399 9.06 2.40 -8.12
CA THR A 399 8.64 2.06 -6.74
C THR A 399 9.77 2.33 -5.74
N GLY A 400 11.02 2.36 -6.20
CA GLY A 400 12.23 2.36 -5.39
C GLY A 400 12.50 1.05 -4.64
N GLY A 401 11.59 0.08 -4.72
CA GLY A 401 11.58 -1.15 -3.91
C GLY A 401 11.87 -0.90 -2.43
N VAL A 402 12.76 -1.70 -1.83
CA VAL A 402 13.19 -1.51 -0.42
C VAL A 402 14.28 -0.45 -0.23
N GLY A 403 14.68 0.24 -1.31
CA GLY A 403 15.72 1.26 -1.29
C GLY A 403 17.04 0.79 -0.67
N GLY A 404 17.65 1.64 0.15
CA GLY A 404 18.91 1.35 0.84
C GLY A 404 18.79 0.52 2.11
N PHE A 405 17.62 -0.06 2.42
CA PHE A 405 17.34 -0.69 3.72
C PHE A 405 17.49 -2.22 3.73
N SER A 406 17.81 -2.80 2.57
CA SER A 406 18.26 -4.19 2.40
C SER A 406 19.49 -4.25 1.49
N VAL A 407 20.36 -5.23 1.70
CA VAL A 407 21.44 -5.54 0.77
C VAL A 407 20.93 -5.98 -0.60
N MET A 408 19.73 -6.58 -0.67
CA MET A 408 19.05 -6.93 -1.93
C MET A 408 18.42 -5.71 -2.64
N GLY A 409 18.65 -4.51 -2.10
CA GLY A 409 18.34 -3.24 -2.74
C GLY A 409 19.62 -2.41 -2.98
N ALA A 410 19.51 -1.09 -2.90
CA ALA A 410 20.67 -0.19 -2.97
C ALA A 410 21.59 -0.26 -1.74
N GLY A 411 21.19 -1.01 -0.70
CA GLY A 411 21.96 -1.19 0.52
C GLY A 411 23.28 -1.94 0.32
N SER A 412 23.47 -2.62 -0.82
CA SER A 412 24.75 -3.19 -1.27
C SER A 412 25.84 -2.13 -1.41
N TRP A 413 25.50 -0.88 -1.74
CA TRP A 413 26.47 0.22 -1.89
C TRP A 413 26.69 1.04 -0.62
N ALA A 414 26.09 0.62 0.50
CA ALA A 414 26.27 1.32 1.77
C ALA A 414 27.73 1.30 2.24
N HIS A 415 28.09 2.35 2.97
CA HIS A 415 29.44 2.54 3.49
C HIS A 415 29.42 3.54 4.64
N VAL A 416 30.40 3.45 5.53
CA VAL A 416 30.50 4.37 6.67
C VAL A 416 31.49 5.48 6.36
N LEU A 417 30.96 6.66 6.01
CA LEU A 417 31.77 7.84 5.69
C LEU A 417 32.77 8.23 6.79
N SER A 418 32.44 8.02 8.07
CA SER A 418 33.34 8.35 9.18
C SER A 418 34.58 7.47 9.28
N ASP A 419 34.54 6.31 8.64
CA ASP A 419 35.62 5.33 8.64
C ASP A 419 36.50 5.48 7.38
N ASN A 420 36.15 6.44 6.50
CA ASN A 420 36.67 6.59 5.13
C ASN A 420 36.44 5.34 4.30
N ASP A 421 35.27 4.73 4.47
CA ASP A 421 34.89 3.56 3.71
C ASP A 421 34.62 3.92 2.25
N GLU A 422 35.06 3.04 1.35
CA GLU A 422 34.64 3.09 -0.04
C GLU A 422 33.21 2.55 -0.21
N PRO A 423 32.45 2.99 -1.22
CA PRO A 423 31.10 2.48 -1.48
C PRO A 423 31.06 0.94 -1.58
N GLY A 424 30.13 0.33 -0.84
CA GLY A 424 29.97 -1.12 -0.74
C GLY A 424 30.95 -1.82 0.21
N GLU A 425 31.79 -1.11 0.96
CA GLU A 425 32.61 -1.77 1.99
C GLU A 425 31.80 -2.17 3.22
N THR A 426 30.78 -1.39 3.59
CA THR A 426 29.91 -1.67 4.75
C THR A 426 28.45 -1.72 4.28
N PRO A 427 28.06 -2.74 3.48
CA PRO A 427 26.69 -2.91 3.03
C PRO A 427 25.76 -3.05 4.24
N VAL A 428 24.49 -2.64 4.11
CA VAL A 428 23.48 -2.92 5.16
C VAL A 428 23.15 -4.40 5.18
N HIS A 429 22.55 -4.91 6.26
CA HIS A 429 22.09 -6.30 6.26
C HIS A 429 20.92 -6.58 5.33
N PHE A 430 20.70 -7.88 5.06
CA PHE A 430 19.40 -8.40 4.64
C PHE A 430 18.27 -7.84 5.52
N ASP A 431 17.15 -7.52 4.88
CA ASP A 431 15.87 -7.25 5.53
C ASP A 431 15.33 -8.49 6.26
N ALA A 432 14.28 -8.28 7.06
CA ALA A 432 13.68 -9.35 7.85
C ALA A 432 13.14 -10.49 6.97
N TRP A 433 12.55 -10.19 5.81
CA TRP A 433 11.99 -11.21 4.92
C TRP A 433 13.11 -12.07 4.32
N SER A 434 14.17 -11.45 3.79
CA SER A 434 15.31 -12.18 3.23
C SER A 434 15.97 -13.11 4.26
N LYS A 435 16.08 -12.70 5.53
CA LYS A 435 16.61 -13.57 6.60
C LYS A 435 15.69 -14.74 6.93
N VAL A 436 14.37 -14.52 6.95
CA VAL A 436 13.39 -15.58 7.18
C VAL A 436 13.38 -16.55 5.99
N PHE A 437 13.40 -16.03 4.76
CA PHE A 437 13.45 -16.81 3.52
C PHE A 437 14.67 -17.75 3.47
N LEU A 438 15.85 -17.25 3.85
CA LEU A 438 17.09 -18.02 3.94
C LEU A 438 17.17 -18.95 5.17
N GLY A 439 16.20 -18.88 6.09
CA GLY A 439 16.24 -19.63 7.35
C GLY A 439 17.28 -19.13 8.36
N PHE A 440 17.85 -17.94 8.16
CA PHE A 440 18.79 -17.31 9.10
C PHE A 440 18.12 -16.90 10.41
N GLU A 441 16.82 -16.59 10.36
CA GLU A 441 16.00 -16.27 11.52
C GLU A 441 14.66 -16.99 11.44
N THR A 442 14.14 -17.48 12.58
CA THR A 442 12.79 -18.06 12.66
C THR A 442 11.87 -17.05 13.35
N PRO A 443 10.87 -16.48 12.64
CA PRO A 443 10.08 -15.40 13.20
C PRO A 443 9.13 -15.91 14.31
N ILE A 444 8.95 -15.10 15.34
CA ILE A 444 7.99 -15.37 16.42
C ILE A 444 6.61 -14.90 15.97
N GLU A 445 5.69 -15.83 15.74
CA GLU A 445 4.33 -15.49 15.27
C GLU A 445 3.46 -14.86 16.37
N ILE A 446 2.78 -13.78 15.99
CA ILE A 446 1.72 -13.13 16.77
C ILE A 446 0.40 -13.37 16.03
N PRO A 447 -0.50 -14.23 16.57
CA PRO A 447 -1.79 -14.48 15.95
C PRO A 447 -2.66 -13.23 15.88
N TYR A 448 -3.45 -13.09 14.80
CA TYR A 448 -4.40 -11.99 14.62
C TYR A 448 -5.33 -11.84 15.85
N GLY A 449 -5.48 -10.61 16.32
CA GLY A 449 -6.32 -10.27 17.49
C GLY A 449 -5.64 -10.47 18.85
N THR A 450 -4.35 -10.81 18.88
CA THR A 450 -3.56 -10.86 20.13
C THR A 450 -3.08 -9.47 20.49
N ASP A 451 -3.37 -9.00 21.71
CA ASP A 451 -2.76 -7.80 22.30
C ASP A 451 -1.58 -8.20 23.20
N ILE A 452 -0.37 -7.79 22.84
CA ILE A 452 0.87 -8.17 23.50
C ILE A 452 1.96 -7.10 23.40
N SER A 453 2.76 -6.96 24.46
CA SER A 453 4.01 -6.20 24.45
C SER A 453 5.19 -7.13 24.15
N VAL A 454 5.95 -6.82 23.11
CA VAL A 454 7.11 -7.61 22.65
C VAL A 454 8.38 -6.77 22.69
N THR A 455 9.52 -7.45 22.82
CA THR A 455 10.85 -6.82 22.74
C THR A 455 11.59 -7.31 21.50
N LEU A 456 11.94 -6.36 20.63
CA LEU A 456 12.73 -6.56 19.42
C LEU A 456 14.19 -6.19 19.68
N ASN A 457 15.07 -7.16 19.55
CA ASN A 457 16.50 -6.98 19.68
C ASN A 457 17.12 -6.76 18.31
N ALA A 458 17.96 -5.74 18.18
CA ALA A 458 18.72 -5.52 16.96
C ALA A 458 19.93 -6.45 16.89
N ILE A 459 20.46 -6.65 15.68
CA ILE A 459 21.76 -7.29 15.51
C ILE A 459 22.81 -6.45 16.26
N ALA A 460 23.61 -7.15 17.06
CA ALA A 460 24.71 -6.56 17.80
C ALA A 460 25.91 -7.50 17.73
N THR A 461 27.06 -6.98 17.32
CA THR A 461 28.32 -7.78 17.22
C THR A 461 28.75 -8.37 18.57
N SER A 462 28.29 -7.80 19.68
CA SER A 462 28.54 -8.30 21.03
C SER A 462 27.62 -9.43 21.48
N ASN A 463 26.48 -9.63 20.81
CA ASN A 463 25.47 -10.64 21.16
C ASN A 463 24.56 -10.96 19.95
N PRO A 464 25.11 -11.55 18.88
CA PRO A 464 24.36 -11.77 17.64
C PRO A 464 23.16 -12.71 17.86
N ASP A 465 23.26 -13.67 18.79
CA ASP A 465 22.19 -14.61 19.17
C ASP A 465 20.92 -13.96 19.75
N SER A 466 20.95 -12.65 20.04
CA SER A 466 19.78 -11.97 20.61
C SER A 466 18.82 -11.41 19.59
N TYR A 467 19.24 -11.23 18.33
CA TYR A 467 18.37 -10.71 17.26
C TYR A 467 17.11 -11.57 17.16
N ASN A 468 15.99 -10.92 16.86
CA ASN A 468 14.72 -11.61 16.64
C ASN A 468 13.82 -10.82 15.70
N VAL A 469 12.92 -11.54 15.05
CA VAL A 469 11.86 -11.00 14.18
C VAL A 469 10.51 -11.46 14.71
N TYR A 470 9.50 -10.58 14.69
CA TYR A 470 8.11 -10.95 14.98
C TYR A 470 7.29 -10.92 13.71
N LYS A 471 6.44 -11.94 13.51
CA LYS A 471 5.50 -12.04 12.38
C LYS A 471 4.08 -11.79 12.87
N VAL A 472 3.51 -10.65 12.53
CA VAL A 472 2.15 -10.25 12.89
C VAL A 472 1.18 -10.74 11.83
N LEU A 473 0.41 -11.77 12.17
CA LEU A 473 -0.56 -12.35 11.25
C LEU A 473 -1.78 -11.44 11.09
N THR A 474 -2.28 -11.34 9.87
CA THR A 474 -3.54 -10.65 9.57
C THR A 474 -4.68 -11.65 9.38
N GLN A 475 -5.87 -11.17 8.99
CA GLN A 475 -6.96 -12.07 8.58
C GLN A 475 -6.75 -12.67 7.20
N ASN A 476 -5.93 -12.03 6.36
CA ASN A 476 -5.49 -12.58 5.08
C ASN A 476 -4.20 -13.39 5.31
N PRO A 477 -4.20 -14.72 5.16
CA PRO A 477 -2.99 -15.52 5.39
C PRO A 477 -1.85 -15.19 4.42
N ASP A 478 -2.15 -14.60 3.26
CA ASP A 478 -1.14 -14.22 2.26
C ASP A 478 -0.52 -12.84 2.53
N GLN A 479 -1.06 -12.05 3.48
CA GLN A 479 -0.51 -10.73 3.83
C GLN A 479 -0.23 -10.61 5.32
N TYR A 480 0.99 -10.23 5.70
CA TYR A 480 1.41 -10.09 7.11
C TYR A 480 2.49 -9.04 7.29
N PHE A 481 2.79 -8.69 8.55
CA PHE A 481 3.87 -7.77 8.87
C PHE A 481 5.03 -8.48 9.57
N LEU A 482 6.27 -8.24 9.15
CA LEU A 482 7.46 -8.58 9.92
C LEU A 482 7.98 -7.33 10.64
N LEU A 483 8.29 -7.48 11.92
CA LEU A 483 8.84 -6.42 12.75
C LEU A 483 10.29 -6.75 13.06
N GLU A 484 11.18 -5.79 12.82
CA GLU A 484 12.60 -5.91 13.22
C GLU A 484 13.13 -4.59 13.81
N ASN A 485 14.12 -4.70 14.69
CA ASN A 485 14.81 -3.55 15.25
C ASN A 485 16.13 -3.31 14.49
N ARG A 486 16.26 -2.15 13.83
CA ARG A 486 17.45 -1.78 13.04
C ARG A 486 18.18 -0.63 13.71
N GLN A 487 19.46 -0.83 13.98
CA GLN A 487 20.33 0.10 14.70
C GLN A 487 21.55 0.46 13.87
N GLN A 488 22.08 1.67 14.03
CA GLN A 488 23.27 2.15 13.30
C GLN A 488 24.42 2.62 14.21
N ASN A 489 24.40 2.16 15.47
CA ASN A 489 25.43 2.51 16.44
C ASN A 489 26.72 1.71 16.20
N ALA A 490 27.78 2.01 16.96
CA ALA A 490 29.08 1.38 16.75
C ALA A 490 29.09 -0.16 16.90
N ASN A 491 28.09 -0.74 17.57
CA ASN A 491 27.96 -2.18 17.78
C ASN A 491 27.03 -2.86 16.77
N SER A 492 26.47 -2.11 15.80
CA SER A 492 25.52 -2.61 14.80
C SER A 492 26.18 -3.31 13.61
N GLY A 493 27.51 -3.52 13.66
CA GLY A 493 28.26 -4.20 12.61
C GLY A 493 28.02 -3.59 11.22
N PHE A 494 27.52 -4.37 10.28
CA PHE A 494 27.24 -3.94 8.90
C PHE A 494 26.08 -2.95 8.79
N ASP A 495 25.08 -3.02 9.68
CA ASP A 495 23.99 -2.02 9.71
C ASP A 495 24.45 -0.61 10.11
N ARG A 496 25.73 -0.41 10.45
CA ARG A 496 26.34 0.93 10.48
C ARG A 496 26.22 1.66 9.14
N GLY A 497 26.16 0.92 8.02
CA GLY A 497 25.95 1.44 6.66
C GLY A 497 24.62 2.17 6.47
N LEU A 498 23.60 1.90 7.31
CA LEU A 498 22.31 2.57 7.26
C LEU A 498 22.41 4.09 7.39
N LYS A 499 23.50 4.61 7.98
CA LYS A 499 23.80 6.05 8.08
C LYS A 499 23.84 6.79 6.75
N LEU A 500 24.03 6.06 5.65
CA LEU A 500 23.97 6.63 4.31
C LEU A 500 22.54 7.00 3.91
N PHE A 501 21.55 6.28 4.43
CA PHE A 501 20.14 6.38 4.02
C PHE A 501 19.25 7.00 5.09
N THR A 502 19.61 6.89 6.38
CA THR A 502 18.84 7.46 7.48
C THR A 502 19.72 7.93 8.64
N ASP A 503 19.26 8.95 9.39
CA ASP A 503 19.96 9.49 10.56
C ASP A 503 19.50 8.87 11.88
N LYS A 504 18.55 7.92 11.85
CA LYS A 504 17.95 7.32 13.04
C LYS A 504 17.96 5.81 13.04
N SER A 505 17.73 5.25 14.23
CA SER A 505 17.54 3.82 14.47
C SER A 505 16.14 3.61 15.03
N GLY A 506 15.52 2.47 14.75
CA GLY A 506 14.15 2.22 15.19
C GLY A 506 13.61 0.87 14.72
N ILE A 507 12.29 0.76 14.74
CA ILE A 507 11.58 -0.44 14.28
C ILE A 507 11.27 -0.31 12.79
N ALA A 508 11.72 -1.27 11.98
CA ALA A 508 11.23 -1.44 10.62
C ALA A 508 9.99 -2.35 10.64
N ILE A 509 8.99 -1.97 9.84
CA ILE A 509 7.76 -2.74 9.64
C ILE A 509 7.72 -3.13 8.17
N TRP A 510 7.88 -4.43 7.90
CA TRP A 510 7.87 -4.98 6.55
C TRP A 510 6.51 -5.57 6.26
N HIS A 511 5.81 -5.10 5.23
CA HIS A 511 4.57 -5.69 4.77
C HIS A 511 4.88 -6.71 3.68
N ILE A 512 4.49 -7.96 3.93
CA ILE A 512 4.76 -9.10 3.07
C ILE A 512 3.47 -9.55 2.41
N ASP A 513 3.47 -9.68 1.08
CA ASP A 513 2.40 -10.30 0.28
C ASP A 513 2.93 -11.57 -0.39
N SER A 514 2.75 -12.70 0.27
CA SER A 514 3.22 -14.01 -0.21
C SER A 514 2.57 -14.43 -1.52
N TYR A 515 1.33 -14.02 -1.78
CA TYR A 515 0.68 -14.30 -3.06
C TYR A 515 1.40 -13.55 -4.19
N TYR A 516 1.75 -12.30 -3.96
CA TYR A 516 2.50 -11.52 -4.95
C TYR A 516 3.90 -12.10 -5.17
N ILE A 517 4.63 -12.41 -4.10
CA ILE A 517 5.96 -13.02 -4.18
C ILE A 517 5.92 -14.33 -4.97
N GLU A 518 4.94 -15.21 -4.76
CA GLU A 518 4.83 -16.48 -5.49
C GLU A 518 4.63 -16.27 -7.00
N ASN A 519 3.83 -15.26 -7.39
CA ASN A 519 3.44 -15.04 -8.78
C ASN A 519 4.42 -14.13 -9.56
N TYR A 520 5.19 -13.31 -8.85
CA TYR A 520 6.06 -12.26 -9.39
C TYR A 520 7.46 -12.28 -8.77
N TYR A 521 7.94 -13.46 -8.34
CA TYR A 521 9.16 -13.63 -7.54
C TYR A 521 10.38 -12.81 -7.99
N TRP A 522 10.68 -12.84 -9.29
CA TRP A 522 11.85 -12.16 -9.85
C TRP A 522 11.66 -10.65 -10.06
N ASN A 523 10.45 -10.15 -9.87
CA ASN A 523 10.02 -8.77 -10.07
C ASN A 523 9.18 -8.32 -8.85
N VAL A 524 9.55 -8.81 -7.67
CA VAL A 524 8.69 -8.83 -6.48
C VAL A 524 8.29 -7.43 -6.00
N ASN A 525 9.08 -6.41 -6.34
CA ASN A 525 8.86 -5.03 -5.94
C ASN A 525 8.81 -4.05 -7.13
N ASP A 526 8.71 -4.54 -8.36
CA ASP A 526 8.75 -3.69 -9.56
C ASP A 526 7.48 -2.88 -9.77
N GLU A 527 6.34 -3.47 -9.40
CA GLU A 527 5.02 -2.86 -9.58
C GLU A 527 4.24 -2.93 -8.29
N ARG A 528 3.39 -1.93 -8.04
CA ARG A 528 2.46 -2.01 -6.92
C ARG A 528 1.30 -2.96 -7.28
N PRO A 529 0.89 -3.83 -6.34
CA PRO A 529 1.35 -3.92 -4.96
C PRO A 529 2.72 -4.60 -4.81
N LEU A 530 3.52 -4.12 -3.84
CA LEU A 530 4.84 -4.67 -3.55
C LEU A 530 4.69 -5.99 -2.77
N GLY A 531 5.54 -6.98 -3.07
CA GLY A 531 5.58 -8.25 -2.35
C GLY A 531 6.35 -8.16 -1.04
N VAL A 532 7.40 -7.33 -0.97
CA VAL A 532 8.18 -7.04 0.22
C VAL A 532 8.32 -5.52 0.36
N ASP A 533 7.42 -4.89 1.12
CA ASP A 533 7.38 -3.44 1.29
C ASP A 533 7.91 -3.01 2.66
N LEU A 534 8.66 -1.91 2.70
CA LEU A 534 9.00 -1.23 3.95
C LEU A 534 7.98 -0.11 4.19
N GLU A 535 7.11 -0.29 5.18
CA GLU A 535 6.03 0.64 5.54
C GLU A 535 6.60 1.95 6.12
N SER A 536 7.09 2.81 5.23
CA SER A 536 7.88 4.00 5.53
C SER A 536 7.02 5.27 5.52
N PHE A 537 7.27 6.18 6.46
CA PHE A 537 6.53 7.45 6.50
C PHE A 537 6.79 8.31 5.24
N TYR A 538 5.77 8.50 4.40
CA TYR A 538 5.85 9.37 3.22
C TYR A 538 6.22 10.84 3.56
N ASP A 539 5.91 11.28 4.78
CA ASP A 539 6.19 12.65 5.26
C ASP A 539 7.62 12.85 5.79
N ALA A 540 8.40 11.77 5.91
CA ALA A 540 9.80 11.78 6.32
C ALA A 540 10.63 10.87 5.40
N PRO A 541 10.86 11.25 4.13
CA PRO A 541 11.44 10.37 3.10
C PRO A 541 12.87 9.86 3.37
N LEU A 542 13.48 10.25 4.49
CA LEU A 542 14.83 9.84 4.92
C LEU A 542 14.81 8.97 6.19
N ASP A 543 13.65 8.67 6.78
CA ASP A 543 13.53 7.90 8.02
C ASP A 543 12.31 6.97 7.98
N PRO A 544 12.48 5.71 7.56
CA PRO A 544 11.38 4.76 7.47
C PRO A 544 11.06 4.09 8.80
N PHE A 545 11.82 4.35 9.88
CA PHE A 545 11.70 3.59 11.12
C PHE A 545 10.69 4.20 12.10
N TYR A 546 10.04 3.35 12.88
CA TYR A 546 9.13 3.74 13.95
C TYR A 546 9.91 3.95 15.25
N HIS A 547 9.68 5.10 15.87
CA HIS A 547 10.36 5.58 17.07
C HIS A 547 9.43 5.62 18.28
N ASP A 548 9.97 5.91 19.46
CA ASP A 548 9.18 6.09 20.68
C ASP A 548 8.01 7.08 20.47
N GLY A 549 6.80 6.63 20.76
CA GLY A 549 5.57 7.39 20.57
C GLY A 549 4.91 7.24 19.20
N TYR A 550 5.55 6.54 18.24
CA TYR A 550 5.00 6.36 16.89
C TYR A 550 4.03 5.19 16.85
N ARG A 551 3.03 5.30 15.97
CA ARG A 551 2.02 4.27 15.72
C ARG A 551 1.94 3.95 14.24
N PHE A 552 1.90 2.66 13.93
CA PHE A 552 1.41 2.13 12.66
C PHE A 552 -0.01 1.62 12.89
N ASP A 553 -1.00 2.27 12.30
CA ASP A 553 -2.42 1.93 12.41
C ASP A 553 -3.15 2.38 11.14
N LEU A 554 -4.47 2.25 11.06
CA LEU A 554 -5.25 2.70 9.89
C LEU A 554 -5.05 4.20 9.56
N TYR A 555 -4.65 5.01 10.53
CA TYR A 555 -4.54 6.46 10.42
C TYR A 555 -3.10 6.95 10.25
N SER A 556 -2.11 6.05 10.26
CA SER A 556 -0.74 6.39 9.84
C SER A 556 -0.67 6.56 8.33
N ASN A 557 0.45 7.09 7.84
CA ASN A 557 0.71 7.24 6.40
C ASN A 557 2.11 6.68 6.09
N PRO A 558 2.23 5.47 5.52
CA PRO A 558 1.16 4.56 5.11
C PRO A 558 0.36 4.01 6.30
N GLY A 559 -0.91 3.68 6.04
CA GLY A 559 -1.82 3.11 7.03
C GLY A 559 -1.72 1.59 7.03
N SER A 560 -2.10 0.94 8.13
CA SER A 560 -2.19 -0.52 8.17
C SER A 560 -3.39 -1.02 7.35
N ILE A 561 -3.17 -1.18 6.05
CA ILE A 561 -4.15 -1.63 5.05
C ILE A 561 -3.56 -2.78 4.23
N TYR A 562 -4.43 -3.63 3.72
CA TYR A 562 -4.06 -4.60 2.69
C TYR A 562 -3.81 -3.89 1.37
N ASN A 563 -3.15 -4.59 0.45
CA ASN A 563 -2.90 -4.13 -0.92
C ASN A 563 -4.19 -3.80 -1.72
N ASN A 564 -5.35 -4.31 -1.30
CA ASN A 564 -6.64 -3.97 -1.91
C ASN A 564 -7.29 -2.68 -1.33
N GLY A 565 -6.64 -2.04 -0.36
CA GLY A 565 -7.10 -0.83 0.33
C GLY A 565 -7.98 -1.07 1.56
N ASP A 566 -8.33 -2.31 1.88
CA ASP A 566 -9.12 -2.62 3.07
C ASP A 566 -8.26 -2.54 4.34
N PRO A 567 -8.77 -2.05 5.49
CA PRO A 567 -8.04 -2.04 6.75
C PRO A 567 -7.69 -3.45 7.22
N THR A 568 -6.44 -3.66 7.67
CA THR A 568 -6.07 -4.92 8.35
C THR A 568 -6.63 -4.98 9.77
N GLY A 569 -6.82 -3.81 10.38
CA GLY A 569 -7.14 -3.64 11.79
C GLY A 569 -5.93 -3.77 12.73
N ILE A 570 -4.74 -4.08 12.21
CA ILE A 570 -3.50 -4.16 13.00
C ILE A 570 -3.11 -2.76 13.50
N SER A 571 -2.66 -2.71 14.76
CA SER A 571 -2.09 -1.52 15.37
C SER A 571 -0.80 -1.88 16.10
N ILE A 572 0.25 -1.11 15.83
CA ILE A 572 1.59 -1.31 16.37
C ILE A 572 2.05 0.01 16.99
N TYR A 573 2.32 0.00 18.28
CA TYR A 573 2.76 1.19 19.03
C TYR A 573 4.17 0.98 19.59
N THR A 574 5.12 1.76 19.08
CA THR A 574 6.50 1.75 19.58
C THR A 574 6.57 2.61 20.84
N ASN A 575 6.90 1.99 21.97
CA ASN A 575 6.77 2.60 23.30
C ASN A 575 8.08 2.63 24.11
N SER A 576 9.21 2.56 23.40
CA SER A 576 10.53 2.67 24.00
C SER A 576 11.48 3.49 23.11
N PRO A 577 12.43 4.23 23.70
CA PRO A 577 13.50 4.89 22.95
C PRO A 577 14.34 3.92 22.12
N ALA A 578 14.92 4.42 21.03
CA ALA A 578 15.83 3.67 20.18
C ALA A 578 16.99 3.08 21.00
N SER A 579 17.13 1.76 20.94
CA SER A 579 18.22 1.02 21.59
C SER A 579 18.36 -0.37 20.95
N SER A 580 19.38 -1.14 21.35
CA SER A 580 19.54 -2.52 20.89
C SER A 580 18.37 -3.45 21.30
N ALA A 581 17.50 -3.03 22.21
CA ALA A 581 16.29 -3.76 22.61
C ALA A 581 15.12 -2.77 22.72
N MET A 582 14.22 -2.77 21.74
CA MET A 582 13.06 -1.87 21.68
C MET A 582 11.78 -2.63 22.01
N SER A 583 10.89 -2.01 22.75
CA SER A 583 9.56 -2.54 23.08
C SER A 583 8.49 -1.96 22.16
N VAL A 584 7.56 -2.81 21.79
CA VAL A 584 6.44 -2.51 20.91
C VAL A 584 5.21 -3.21 21.43
N ASN A 585 4.08 -2.50 21.48
CA ASN A 585 2.78 -3.12 21.71
C ASN A 585 2.14 -3.44 20.36
N VAL A 586 1.76 -4.69 20.17
CA VAL A 586 1.14 -5.21 18.94
C VAL A 586 -0.26 -5.68 19.29
N GLY A 587 -1.23 -5.27 18.50
CA GLY A 587 -2.63 -5.62 18.71
C GLY A 587 -3.52 -5.27 17.53
N VAL A 588 -4.82 -5.27 17.78
CA VAL A 588 -5.83 -4.76 16.84
C VAL A 588 -6.44 -3.49 17.41
N SER A 589 -6.78 -2.54 16.56
CA SER A 589 -7.48 -1.34 17.00
C SER A 589 -8.83 -1.67 17.66
N PRO A 590 -9.22 -0.94 18.71
CA PRO A 590 -10.53 -1.10 19.32
C PRO A 590 -11.66 -0.81 18.32
N SER A 591 -12.85 -1.32 18.59
CA SER A 591 -14.00 -1.23 17.69
C SER A 591 -15.31 -0.95 18.42
N ILE A 592 -16.18 -0.17 17.78
CA ILE A 592 -17.56 0.02 18.23
C ILE A 592 -18.37 -1.20 17.79
N ASN A 593 -18.90 -1.98 18.73
CA ASN A 593 -19.57 -3.24 18.44
C ASN A 593 -21.11 -3.18 18.51
N ALA A 594 -21.67 -1.98 18.73
CA ALA A 594 -23.11 -1.71 18.60
C ALA A 594 -23.33 -0.32 18.02
N THR A 595 -24.36 -0.16 17.17
CA THR A 595 -24.73 1.13 16.59
C THR A 595 -24.94 2.17 17.70
N PRO A 596 -24.26 3.33 17.63
CA PRO A 596 -24.48 4.41 18.59
C PRO A 596 -25.95 4.80 18.67
N THR A 597 -26.44 5.12 19.86
CA THR A 597 -27.82 5.59 20.04
C THR A 597 -27.84 6.97 20.68
N THR A 598 -28.74 7.82 20.17
CA THR A 598 -28.88 9.20 20.62
C THR A 598 -30.29 9.49 21.10
N ASN A 599 -30.41 10.30 22.15
CA ASN A 599 -31.67 10.86 22.60
C ASN A 599 -31.51 12.38 22.78
N ALA A 600 -32.06 13.12 21.83
CA ALA A 600 -31.87 14.56 21.73
C ALA A 600 -33.01 15.35 22.39
N THR A 601 -32.63 16.36 23.15
CA THR A 601 -33.49 17.47 23.54
C THR A 601 -33.20 18.67 22.65
N ALA A 602 -33.81 19.83 22.94
CA ALA A 602 -33.50 21.04 22.21
C ALA A 602 -32.05 21.53 22.42
N THR A 603 -31.39 21.23 23.55
CA THR A 603 -30.05 21.78 23.87
C THR A 603 -29.05 20.75 24.41
N SER A 604 -29.42 19.48 24.42
CA SER A 604 -28.56 18.39 24.85
C SER A 604 -28.83 17.11 24.09
N VAL A 605 -27.85 16.22 24.06
CA VAL A 605 -27.99 14.86 23.54
C VAL A 605 -27.42 13.87 24.54
N SER A 606 -28.20 12.86 24.90
CA SER A 606 -27.66 11.66 25.54
C SER A 606 -27.12 10.74 24.45
N TYR A 607 -25.82 10.45 24.52
CA TYR A 607 -25.08 9.69 23.51
C TYR A 607 -24.58 8.39 24.15
N THR A 608 -24.91 7.25 23.54
CA THR A 608 -24.55 5.92 24.06
C THR A 608 -23.74 5.14 23.03
N LEU A 609 -22.59 4.63 23.46
CA LEU A 609 -21.67 3.80 22.68
C LEU A 609 -21.41 2.46 23.38
N GLN A 610 -20.98 1.46 22.63
CA GLN A 610 -20.46 0.21 23.18
C GLN A 610 -19.21 -0.21 22.41
N TRP A 611 -18.14 -0.48 23.16
CA TRP A 611 -16.83 -0.89 22.64
C TRP A 611 -16.60 -2.38 22.88
N ASN A 612 -15.85 -3.04 22.01
CA ASN A 612 -15.40 -4.42 22.21
C ASN A 612 -14.49 -4.58 23.44
N GLU A 613 -13.78 -3.52 23.83
CA GLU A 613 -12.81 -3.51 24.91
C GLU A 613 -12.83 -2.21 25.74
N ALA A 614 -11.98 -2.16 26.76
CA ALA A 614 -11.89 -1.00 27.64
C ALA A 614 -11.04 0.10 26.99
N VAL A 615 -11.62 1.29 26.85
CA VAL A 615 -10.97 2.41 26.14
C VAL A 615 -11.18 3.74 26.86
N SER A 616 -10.24 4.65 26.66
CA SER A 616 -10.40 6.09 26.88
C SER A 616 -10.84 6.73 25.58
N VAL A 617 -11.94 7.49 25.56
CA VAL A 617 -12.48 8.13 24.37
C VAL A 617 -12.45 9.64 24.53
N HIS A 618 -11.66 10.32 23.69
CA HIS A 618 -11.71 11.76 23.48
C HIS A 618 -12.78 12.09 22.45
N TYR A 619 -13.48 13.19 22.65
CA TYR A 619 -14.48 13.65 21.70
C TYR A 619 -14.44 15.16 21.49
N VAL A 620 -14.77 15.56 20.26
CA VAL A 620 -15.02 16.95 19.86
C VAL A 620 -16.36 16.98 19.11
N VAL A 621 -17.22 17.94 19.46
CA VAL A 621 -18.54 18.12 18.86
C VAL A 621 -18.59 19.49 18.18
N LEU A 622 -18.82 19.49 16.87
CA LEU A 622 -18.89 20.69 16.04
C LEU A 622 -20.20 20.73 15.25
N PRO A 623 -20.78 21.92 14.99
CA PRO A 623 -21.80 22.07 13.94
C PRO A 623 -21.37 21.35 12.65
N SER A 624 -22.30 20.68 11.96
CA SER A 624 -21.94 19.78 10.84
C SER A 624 -21.28 20.45 9.64
N GLU A 625 -21.37 21.77 9.50
CA GLU A 625 -20.76 22.53 8.41
C GLU A 625 -19.37 23.10 8.78
N ASP A 626 -18.93 22.91 10.03
CA ASP A 626 -17.62 23.37 10.48
C ASP A 626 -16.50 22.44 9.97
N ALA A 627 -15.28 22.98 9.90
CA ALA A 627 -14.12 22.23 9.44
C ALA A 627 -13.83 20.99 10.32
N GLU A 628 -13.54 19.87 9.67
CA GLU A 628 -13.19 18.61 10.31
C GLU A 628 -11.86 18.73 11.10
N PRO A 629 -11.83 18.34 12.39
CA PRO A 629 -10.60 18.28 13.16
C PRO A 629 -9.78 17.05 12.82
N THR A 630 -8.46 17.21 12.80
CA THR A 630 -7.50 16.11 12.76
C THR A 630 -7.58 15.28 14.05
N ILE A 631 -7.09 14.03 14.02
CA ILE A 631 -7.01 13.18 15.22
C ILE A 631 -6.25 13.88 16.35
N GLY A 632 -5.14 14.58 16.02
CA GLY A 632 -4.37 15.35 16.99
C GLY A 632 -5.16 16.49 17.62
N GLN A 633 -6.01 17.17 16.86
CA GLN A 633 -6.92 18.21 17.37
C GLN A 633 -8.01 17.62 18.27
N VAL A 634 -8.60 16.46 17.91
CA VAL A 634 -9.60 15.80 18.78
C VAL A 634 -9.00 15.42 20.14
N LEU A 635 -7.78 14.86 20.14
CA LEU A 635 -7.07 14.53 21.38
C LEU A 635 -6.79 15.76 22.26
N GLN A 636 -6.56 16.92 21.63
CA GLN A 636 -6.33 18.21 22.31
C GLN A 636 -7.63 18.96 22.66
N GLY A 637 -8.80 18.47 22.21
CA GLY A 637 -10.08 19.14 22.39
C GLY A 637 -10.26 20.40 21.54
N GLU A 638 -9.61 20.44 20.37
CA GLU A 638 -9.61 21.54 19.41
C GLU A 638 -10.57 21.31 18.23
N ASP A 639 -11.01 22.41 17.60
CA ASP A 639 -11.76 22.41 16.34
C ASP A 639 -10.83 22.25 15.12
N GLY A 640 -11.42 22.13 13.91
CA GLY A 640 -10.65 22.00 12.67
C GLY A 640 -9.75 23.21 12.33
N ASN A 641 -9.88 24.33 13.05
CA ASN A 641 -9.02 25.51 12.89
C ASN A 641 -7.92 25.58 13.96
N GLY A 642 -7.80 24.58 14.85
CA GLY A 642 -6.83 24.54 15.95
C GLY A 642 -7.17 25.47 17.12
N ASN A 643 -8.42 25.89 17.26
CA ASN A 643 -8.89 26.61 18.45
C ASN A 643 -9.57 25.64 19.41
N PRO A 644 -9.66 25.93 20.72
CA PRO A 644 -10.44 25.10 21.64
C PRO A 644 -11.88 24.93 21.14
N ALA A 645 -12.32 23.68 20.99
CA ALA A 645 -13.67 23.39 20.53
C ALA A 645 -14.72 23.85 21.55
N SER A 646 -15.88 24.28 21.06
CA SER A 646 -16.98 24.75 21.91
C SER A 646 -17.56 23.64 22.80
N LEU A 647 -17.41 22.38 22.39
CA LEU A 647 -17.75 21.20 23.19
C LEU A 647 -16.77 20.07 22.90
N SER A 648 -16.00 19.69 23.92
CA SER A 648 -15.08 18.55 23.88
C SER A 648 -15.01 17.89 25.25
N GLY A 649 -14.43 16.70 25.32
CA GLY A 649 -14.23 16.00 26.59
C GLY A 649 -13.60 14.63 26.42
N GLN A 650 -13.49 13.93 27.55
CA GLN A 650 -12.94 12.58 27.63
C GLN A 650 -13.84 11.72 28.52
N ILE A 651 -14.07 10.48 28.09
CA ILE A 651 -14.80 9.47 28.86
C ILE A 651 -13.99 8.18 28.92
N SER A 652 -14.29 7.32 29.89
CA SER A 652 -13.82 5.94 29.90
C SER A 652 -14.99 5.01 29.63
N ALA A 653 -14.79 4.03 28.76
CA ALA A 653 -15.77 3.00 28.44
C ALA A 653 -15.25 1.63 28.88
N ALA A 654 -16.12 0.83 29.48
CA ALA A 654 -15.81 -0.55 29.82
C ALA A 654 -16.06 -1.48 28.62
N ALA A 655 -15.30 -2.56 28.53
CA ALA A 655 -15.47 -3.59 27.51
C ALA A 655 -16.91 -4.14 27.50
N ASN A 656 -17.51 -4.20 26.32
CA ASN A 656 -18.79 -4.84 26.04
C ASN A 656 -19.97 -4.33 26.90
N ALA A 657 -19.90 -3.08 27.37
CA ALA A 657 -20.95 -2.46 28.17
C ALA A 657 -21.34 -1.08 27.59
N PRO A 658 -22.65 -0.78 27.45
CA PRO A 658 -23.11 0.54 27.02
C PRO A 658 -22.58 1.64 27.96
N SER A 659 -21.94 2.64 27.38
CA SER A 659 -21.45 3.84 28.06
C SER A 659 -22.24 5.04 27.57
N THR A 660 -23.00 5.65 28.47
CA THR A 660 -23.87 6.80 28.17
C THR A 660 -23.30 8.07 28.80
N PHE A 661 -23.19 9.13 28.02
CA PHE A 661 -22.81 10.46 28.49
C PHE A 661 -23.72 11.53 27.85
N THR A 662 -23.76 12.71 28.47
CA THR A 662 -24.64 13.80 28.04
C THR A 662 -23.83 14.96 27.50
N LEU A 663 -24.06 15.28 26.23
CA LEU A 663 -23.56 16.47 25.55
C LEU A 663 -24.53 17.63 25.85
N ASN A 664 -24.05 18.66 26.55
CA ASN A 664 -24.87 19.79 26.98
C ASN A 664 -24.47 21.08 26.25
N ASN A 665 -25.29 22.13 26.39
CA ASN A 665 -25.05 23.47 25.83
C ASN A 665 -25.00 23.50 24.29
N LEU A 666 -25.76 22.61 23.65
CA LEU A 666 -25.88 22.59 22.19
C LEU A 666 -26.89 23.63 21.72
N THR A 667 -26.67 24.16 20.53
CA THR A 667 -27.59 25.07 19.85
C THR A 667 -28.82 24.30 19.37
N VAL A 668 -29.98 24.89 19.56
CA VAL A 668 -31.28 24.34 19.16
C VAL A 668 -31.40 24.15 17.65
N SER A 669 -32.17 23.14 17.22
CA SER A 669 -32.43 22.83 15.79
C SER A 669 -31.16 22.82 14.92
N THR A 670 -30.06 22.34 15.46
CA THR A 670 -28.73 22.37 14.82
C THR A 670 -28.23 20.95 14.62
N SER A 671 -27.69 20.67 13.43
CA SER A 671 -26.99 19.42 13.14
C SER A 671 -25.54 19.52 13.61
N TYR A 672 -25.08 18.46 14.25
CA TYR A 672 -23.75 18.32 14.80
C TYR A 672 -23.08 17.07 14.26
N THR A 673 -21.77 17.17 14.12
CA THR A 673 -20.86 16.05 13.93
C THR A 673 -20.08 15.84 15.23
N ILE A 674 -20.03 14.60 15.72
CA ILE A 674 -19.15 14.19 16.81
C ILE A 674 -17.98 13.39 16.25
N TYR A 675 -16.78 13.84 16.58
CA TYR A 675 -15.52 13.20 16.26
C TYR A 675 -15.03 12.49 17.52
N LEU A 676 -14.75 11.19 17.42
CA LEU A 676 -14.34 10.33 18.51
C LEU A 676 -12.94 9.81 18.22
N VAL A 677 -12.05 9.84 19.21
CA VAL A 677 -10.76 9.15 19.17
C VAL A 677 -10.64 8.34 20.46
N SER A 678 -10.55 7.03 20.31
CA SER A 678 -10.40 6.07 21.39
C SER A 678 -8.98 5.51 21.44
N GLU A 679 -8.49 5.26 22.65
CA GLU A 679 -7.21 4.59 22.91
C GLU A 679 -7.38 3.59 24.05
N ASP A 680 -6.83 2.39 23.89
CA ASP A 680 -6.76 1.38 24.95
C ASP A 680 -5.52 1.58 25.84
N SER A 681 -5.28 0.68 26.79
CA SER A 681 -4.09 0.75 27.66
C SER A 681 -2.77 0.40 26.97
N SER A 682 -2.83 -0.28 25.82
CA SER A 682 -1.68 -0.69 25.01
C SER A 682 -1.29 0.39 23.99
N GLY A 683 -2.11 1.42 23.83
CA GLY A 683 -1.89 2.54 22.93
C GLY A 683 -2.49 2.33 21.53
N HIS A 684 -3.31 1.30 21.33
CA HIS A 684 -4.01 1.07 20.07
C HIS A 684 -5.20 2.02 19.96
N ARG A 685 -5.41 2.55 18.75
CA ARG A 685 -6.30 3.68 18.52
C ARG A 685 -7.37 3.37 17.49
N TYR A 686 -8.57 3.92 17.72
CA TYR A 686 -9.65 3.95 16.75
C TYR A 686 -10.36 5.30 16.76
N ALA A 687 -10.61 5.84 15.57
CA ALA A 687 -11.34 7.08 15.34
C ALA A 687 -12.66 6.81 14.61
N ALA A 688 -13.71 7.53 15.03
CA ALA A 688 -15.04 7.43 14.44
C ALA A 688 -15.70 8.79 14.33
N ILE A 689 -16.63 8.90 13.38
CA ILE A 689 -17.45 10.09 13.14
C ILE A 689 -18.91 9.65 13.19
N ASP A 690 -19.73 10.41 13.91
CA ASP A 690 -21.17 10.20 13.96
C ASP A 690 -21.92 11.55 13.92
N TYR A 691 -23.23 11.48 13.62
CA TYR A 691 -24.05 12.65 13.36
C TYR A 691 -25.32 12.62 14.21
N PHE A 692 -25.69 13.79 14.74
CA PHE A 692 -26.97 13.95 15.42
C PHE A 692 -27.50 15.37 15.24
N SER A 693 -28.78 15.58 15.53
CA SER A 693 -29.39 16.92 15.55
C SER A 693 -30.07 17.17 16.87
N THR A 694 -29.99 18.40 17.36
CA THR A 694 -30.82 18.84 18.48
C THR A 694 -32.27 19.03 18.03
N GLY A 695 -33.19 18.79 18.96
CA GLY A 695 -34.63 18.91 18.72
C GLY A 695 -35.08 20.37 18.58
N SER A 696 -36.34 20.53 18.15
CA SER A 696 -36.98 21.84 18.11
C SER A 696 -37.18 22.40 19.52
N PRO A 697 -36.99 23.72 19.73
CA PRO A 697 -37.25 24.39 21.01
C PRO A 697 -38.75 24.53 21.33
N ILE A 698 -39.63 24.18 20.39
CA ILE A 698 -41.08 24.35 20.52
C ILE A 698 -41.82 23.04 20.26
N SER A 699 -42.92 22.84 20.98
CA SER A 699 -43.82 21.70 20.79
C SER A 699 -45.29 22.14 20.80
N VAL A 700 -46.14 21.35 20.15
CA VAL A 700 -47.59 21.51 20.25
C VAL A 700 -48.12 20.80 21.51
N GLY A 701 -49.12 21.38 22.17
CA GLY A 701 -49.73 20.81 23.37
C GLY A 701 -50.78 19.71 23.14
N SER A 702 -51.25 19.48 21.91
CA SER A 702 -52.23 18.43 21.59
C SER A 702 -51.77 17.67 20.35
N PRO A 703 -51.77 16.33 20.36
CA PRO A 703 -51.44 15.53 19.19
C PRO A 703 -52.58 15.47 18.15
N VAL A 704 -53.81 15.79 18.57
CA VAL A 704 -55.00 15.79 17.70
C VAL A 704 -55.89 16.98 18.04
N ILE A 705 -56.36 17.67 17.01
CA ILE A 705 -57.37 18.72 17.05
C ILE A 705 -58.60 18.22 16.30
N ASN A 706 -59.70 18.03 17.02
CA ASN A 706 -60.95 17.58 16.43
C ASN A 706 -61.77 18.77 15.91
N GLU A 707 -62.48 18.54 14.82
CA GLU A 707 -63.53 19.42 14.32
C GLU A 707 -64.63 19.65 15.36
N ALA A 708 -65.25 20.83 15.30
CA ALA A 708 -66.39 21.18 16.13
C ALA A 708 -67.59 20.25 15.89
N ALA A 709 -68.43 20.11 16.93
CA ALA A 709 -69.65 19.31 16.87
C ALA A 709 -70.66 19.75 15.79
N ALA A 710 -70.49 20.94 15.21
CA ALA A 710 -71.28 21.43 14.09
C ALA A 710 -71.06 20.62 12.80
N ASN A 711 -69.92 19.92 12.67
CA ASN A 711 -69.58 19.06 11.54
C ASN A 711 -69.76 19.80 10.19
N ASP A 712 -69.07 20.92 10.06
CA ASP A 712 -69.18 21.86 8.95
C ASP A 712 -67.82 22.42 8.48
N GLY A 713 -66.73 21.77 8.88
CA GLY A 713 -65.34 22.14 8.66
C GLY A 713 -64.80 23.15 9.67
N SER A 714 -65.59 23.62 10.64
CA SER A 714 -65.12 24.55 11.68
C SER A 714 -64.37 23.83 12.80
N ILE A 715 -63.34 24.49 13.36
CA ILE A 715 -62.59 23.99 14.51
C ILE A 715 -62.74 25.01 15.65
N THR A 716 -63.35 24.58 16.75
CA THR A 716 -63.49 25.42 17.97
C THR A 716 -62.42 25.14 19.02
N ALA A 717 -61.69 24.02 18.89
CA ALA A 717 -60.54 23.72 19.73
C ALA A 717 -59.35 24.62 19.36
N THR A 718 -58.51 24.93 20.34
CA THR A 718 -57.28 25.70 20.14
C THR A 718 -56.06 24.81 20.25
N GLN A 719 -55.00 25.12 19.49
CA GLN A 719 -53.70 24.47 19.64
C GLN A 719 -52.75 25.38 20.43
N THR A 720 -52.09 24.86 21.45
CA THR A 720 -50.99 25.59 22.11
C THR A 720 -49.66 25.25 21.45
N VAL A 721 -48.77 26.24 21.37
CA VAL A 721 -47.34 26.07 21.06
C VAL A 721 -46.56 26.55 22.26
N THR A 722 -45.75 25.69 22.85
CA THR A 722 -44.97 25.99 24.05
C THR A 722 -43.49 25.91 23.75
N VAL A 723 -42.71 26.87 24.23
CA VAL A 723 -41.24 26.75 24.27
C VAL A 723 -40.89 25.81 25.43
N THR A 724 -40.25 24.70 25.12
CA THR A 724 -39.98 23.63 26.09
C THR A 724 -38.65 23.78 26.83
N ASN A 725 -37.81 24.76 26.47
CA ASN A 725 -36.51 24.97 27.11
C ASN A 725 -36.19 26.47 27.32
N ALA A 726 -35.88 26.84 28.56
CA ALA A 726 -35.63 28.21 29.01
C ALA A 726 -34.16 28.47 29.39
N THR A 727 -33.19 27.68 28.91
CA THR A 727 -31.80 27.89 29.34
C THR A 727 -30.81 27.57 28.23
N TYR A 728 -30.04 28.59 27.85
CA TYR A 728 -28.83 28.50 27.04
C TYR A 728 -27.62 28.65 27.95
N GLY A 729 -26.64 27.76 27.79
CA GLY A 729 -25.27 27.94 28.29
C GLY A 729 -25.12 28.31 29.77
N GLY A 730 -25.65 27.50 30.69
CA GLY A 730 -25.26 27.40 32.12
C GLY A 730 -25.13 28.67 33.00
N SER A 731 -25.32 29.89 32.48
CA SER A 731 -24.96 31.14 33.15
C SER A 731 -25.63 32.37 32.52
N VAL A 732 -26.82 32.24 31.92
CA VAL A 732 -27.61 33.39 31.46
C VAL A 732 -28.57 33.81 32.58
N THR A 733 -28.32 34.99 33.16
CA THR A 733 -29.17 35.65 34.17
C THR A 733 -30.36 36.41 33.57
N ASP A 734 -30.58 36.30 32.25
CA ASP A 734 -31.68 36.95 31.54
C ASP A 734 -32.90 36.02 31.42
N ALA A 735 -33.92 36.30 32.22
CA ALA A 735 -35.18 35.56 32.27
C ALA A 735 -36.04 35.66 30.98
N THR A 736 -35.60 36.42 29.96
CA THR A 736 -36.31 36.56 28.68
C THR A 736 -35.81 35.64 27.58
N TYR A 737 -34.65 34.99 27.76
CA TYR A 737 -34.11 34.05 26.78
C TYR A 737 -34.98 32.78 26.69
N GLY A 738 -35.24 32.26 25.48
CA GLY A 738 -36.12 31.11 25.29
C GLY A 738 -37.60 31.43 25.51
N THR A 739 -38.01 32.70 25.33
CA THR A 739 -39.41 33.12 25.35
C THR A 739 -39.83 33.65 23.98
N PHE A 740 -41.13 33.64 23.70
CA PHE A 740 -41.67 34.29 22.51
C PHE A 740 -41.53 35.81 22.65
N ASP A 741 -41.04 36.45 21.60
CA ASP A 741 -40.92 37.90 21.52
C ASP A 741 -42.31 38.56 21.69
N PRO A 742 -42.46 39.62 22.52
CA PRO A 742 -43.75 40.28 22.73
C PRO A 742 -44.42 40.82 21.46
N SER A 743 -43.65 41.06 20.38
CA SER A 743 -44.12 41.52 19.08
C SER A 743 -44.62 40.40 18.15
N ILE A 744 -44.60 39.14 18.58
CA ILE A 744 -45.03 38.01 17.75
C ILE A 744 -46.49 38.15 17.32
N ALA A 745 -46.76 37.94 16.03
CA ALA A 745 -48.10 38.01 15.45
C ALA A 745 -48.32 36.88 14.43
N SER A 746 -49.55 36.74 13.92
CA SER A 746 -49.89 35.69 12.95
C SER A 746 -48.99 35.68 11.70
N GLY A 747 -48.47 36.83 11.27
CA GLY A 747 -47.56 36.94 10.12
C GLY A 747 -46.16 36.36 10.36
N ASP A 748 -45.79 36.14 11.62
CA ASP A 748 -44.53 35.50 12.01
C ASP A 748 -44.66 33.97 12.15
N ILE A 749 -45.88 33.44 12.01
CA ILE A 749 -46.20 32.02 12.11
C ILE A 749 -46.58 31.51 10.73
N THR A 750 -46.14 30.30 10.40
CA THR A 750 -46.61 29.54 9.24
C THR A 750 -47.10 28.18 9.72
N ILE A 751 -48.36 27.83 9.46
CA ILE A 751 -48.87 26.48 9.70
C ILE A 751 -48.77 25.68 8.40
N HIS A 752 -47.92 24.65 8.40
CA HIS A 752 -47.77 23.74 7.27
C HIS A 752 -48.88 22.70 7.25
N ASN A 753 -49.34 22.35 6.05
CA ASN A 753 -50.42 21.37 5.82
C ASN A 753 -51.75 21.72 6.49
N LEU A 754 -52.03 23.01 6.70
CA LEU A 754 -53.33 23.45 7.18
C LEU A 754 -54.41 23.18 6.09
N PRO A 755 -55.53 22.48 6.41
CA PRO A 755 -56.59 22.21 5.46
C PRO A 755 -57.11 23.48 4.77
N ALA A 756 -57.32 23.41 3.45
CA ALA A 756 -57.79 24.54 2.67
C ALA A 756 -59.14 25.07 3.19
N GLY A 757 -59.27 26.39 3.31
CA GLY A 757 -60.46 27.05 3.87
C GLY A 757 -60.33 27.40 5.36
N LEU A 758 -59.39 26.79 6.08
CA LEU A 758 -59.00 27.21 7.42
C LEU A 758 -57.95 28.31 7.37
N GLY A 759 -58.10 29.28 8.27
CA GLY A 759 -57.09 30.25 8.66
C GLY A 759 -56.80 30.16 10.15
N TYR A 760 -55.99 31.06 10.69
CA TYR A 760 -55.67 31.07 12.13
C TYR A 760 -55.36 32.47 12.65
N THR A 761 -55.56 32.64 13.95
CA THR A 761 -55.04 33.76 14.72
C THR A 761 -54.12 33.26 15.83
N VAL A 762 -53.12 34.07 16.17
CA VAL A 762 -52.09 33.74 17.16
C VAL A 762 -52.19 34.74 18.29
N THR A 763 -52.27 34.24 19.52
CA THR A 763 -52.20 35.05 20.74
C THR A 763 -51.06 34.55 21.61
N ARG A 764 -50.14 35.43 22.00
CA ARG A 764 -49.13 35.13 23.03
C ARG A 764 -49.80 35.21 24.40
N THR A 765 -50.07 34.05 24.99
CA THR A 765 -50.82 33.95 26.27
C THR A 765 -49.92 34.27 27.46
N ASP A 766 -48.65 33.84 27.38
CA ASP A 766 -47.60 34.14 28.35
C ASP A 766 -46.24 34.11 27.62
N PRO A 767 -45.10 34.39 28.30
CA PRO A 767 -43.80 34.40 27.64
C PRO A 767 -43.42 33.11 26.91
N THR A 768 -43.88 31.94 27.34
CA THR A 768 -43.47 30.65 26.76
C THR A 768 -44.59 29.96 25.98
N THR A 769 -45.80 30.53 25.92
CA THR A 769 -46.96 29.89 25.30
C THR A 769 -47.68 30.78 24.29
N LEU A 770 -47.86 30.26 23.08
CA LEU A 770 -48.81 30.79 22.09
C LEU A 770 -50.07 29.94 22.07
N THR A 771 -51.21 30.59 21.91
CA THR A 771 -52.48 29.95 21.58
C THR A 771 -52.84 30.24 20.13
N ILE A 772 -53.05 29.17 19.37
CA ILE A 772 -53.48 29.16 17.97
C ILE A 772 -54.97 28.88 17.96
N THR A 773 -55.74 29.85 17.46
CA THR A 773 -57.18 29.70 17.24
C THR A 773 -57.44 29.54 15.75
N PHE A 774 -58.04 28.43 15.36
CA PHE A 774 -58.42 28.19 13.97
C PHE A 774 -59.65 29.04 13.60
N THR A 775 -59.68 29.52 12.37
CA THR A 775 -60.74 30.39 11.84
C THR A 775 -61.18 29.90 10.46
N GLY A 776 -62.34 30.34 9.99
CA GLY A 776 -62.90 29.84 8.73
C GLY A 776 -63.45 28.41 8.87
N LYS A 777 -63.56 27.72 7.75
CA LYS A 777 -64.08 26.34 7.66
C LYS A 777 -63.29 25.60 6.60
N ALA A 778 -62.88 24.36 6.91
CA ALA A 778 -62.26 23.51 5.91
C ALA A 778 -63.24 23.26 4.75
N THR A 779 -62.76 23.49 3.52
CA THR A 779 -63.53 23.31 2.28
C THR A 779 -63.97 21.86 2.12
N ASN A 780 -63.09 20.92 2.50
CA ASN A 780 -63.36 19.49 2.57
C ASN A 780 -63.13 19.04 4.02
N HIS A 781 -64.13 18.42 4.62
CA HIS A 781 -64.13 18.01 6.03
C HIS A 781 -64.76 16.62 6.22
N ALA A 782 -64.68 15.71 5.26
CA ALA A 782 -65.01 14.31 5.55
C ALA A 782 -63.84 13.66 6.31
N ASN A 783 -64.06 12.51 6.97
CA ASN A 783 -62.98 11.74 7.60
C ASN A 783 -61.84 11.41 6.59
N ALA A 784 -62.20 11.24 5.31
CA ALA A 784 -61.22 11.04 4.23
C ALA A 784 -60.29 12.25 3.98
N ASN A 785 -60.55 13.39 4.62
CA ASN A 785 -59.78 14.63 4.51
C ASN A 785 -58.98 14.96 5.78
N ASP A 786 -58.92 14.04 6.73
CA ASP A 786 -58.06 14.16 7.90
C ASP A 786 -56.60 14.40 7.48
N VAL A 787 -55.91 15.23 8.24
CA VAL A 787 -54.49 15.56 8.01
C VAL A 787 -53.71 15.20 9.25
N SER A 788 -52.73 14.31 9.15
CA SER A 788 -51.95 13.80 10.30
C SER A 788 -50.61 14.51 10.52
N ASN A 789 -50.20 15.38 9.59
CA ASN A 789 -48.87 15.97 9.51
C ASN A 789 -48.88 17.52 9.54
N VAL A 790 -49.79 18.11 10.32
CA VAL A 790 -49.84 19.56 10.50
C VAL A 790 -48.72 19.98 11.44
N SER A 791 -47.97 21.03 11.12
CA SER A 791 -46.90 21.57 11.98
C SER A 791 -46.89 23.09 11.98
N ILE A 792 -46.34 23.69 13.04
CA ILE A 792 -46.33 25.13 13.23
C ILE A 792 -44.88 25.63 13.23
N LYS A 793 -44.56 26.49 12.28
CA LYS A 793 -43.27 27.15 12.17
C LYS A 793 -43.35 28.58 12.71
N VAL A 794 -42.42 28.91 13.59
CA VAL A 794 -42.24 30.25 14.17
C VAL A 794 -40.99 30.88 13.56
N ALA A 795 -41.07 32.14 13.13
CA ALA A 795 -39.93 32.89 12.61
C ALA A 795 -38.78 32.99 13.64
N ALA A 796 -37.53 32.93 13.17
CA ALA A 796 -36.32 32.88 14.00
C ALA A 796 -36.29 33.97 15.09
N ASN A 797 -36.42 35.23 14.69
CA ASN A 797 -36.34 36.40 15.58
C ASN A 797 -37.54 36.56 16.52
N LYS A 798 -38.50 35.63 16.51
CA LYS A 798 -39.67 35.66 17.41
C LYS A 798 -39.60 34.66 18.54
N ILE A 799 -38.51 33.91 18.64
CA ILE A 799 -38.13 33.22 19.86
C ILE A 799 -36.80 33.83 20.30
N ILE A 800 -36.83 34.54 21.43
CA ILE A 800 -35.69 35.32 21.92
C ILE A 800 -34.51 34.38 22.16
N GLY A 801 -33.38 34.68 21.51
CA GLY A 801 -32.15 33.88 21.61
C GLY A 801 -31.97 32.83 20.51
N ILE A 802 -32.97 32.61 19.65
CA ILE A 802 -32.91 31.61 18.59
C ILE A 802 -32.67 32.30 17.25
N SER A 803 -31.64 31.87 16.52
CA SER A 803 -31.22 32.49 15.25
C SER A 803 -31.81 31.81 14.01
N VAL A 804 -32.49 30.67 14.17
CA VAL A 804 -33.12 29.90 13.10
C VAL A 804 -34.63 29.70 13.34
N PRO A 805 -35.47 29.63 12.29
CA PRO A 805 -36.90 29.36 12.49
C PRO A 805 -37.11 28.00 13.15
N ALA A 806 -38.03 27.92 14.12
CA ALA A 806 -38.34 26.69 14.83
C ALA A 806 -39.67 26.10 14.34
N THR A 807 -39.74 24.78 14.20
CA THR A 807 -40.95 24.07 13.78
C THR A 807 -41.34 23.05 14.84
N THR A 808 -42.60 23.01 15.23
CA THR A 808 -43.09 22.02 16.22
C THR A 808 -43.02 20.58 15.68
N ASN A 809 -43.16 19.61 16.57
CA ASN A 809 -43.64 18.28 16.19
C ASN A 809 -45.02 18.38 15.49
N THR A 810 -45.39 17.35 14.72
CA THR A 810 -46.67 17.32 14.01
C THR A 810 -47.85 16.99 14.93
N PHE A 811 -49.04 17.42 14.53
CA PHE A 811 -50.33 17.03 15.09
C PHE A 811 -51.34 16.76 13.97
N ALA A 812 -52.44 16.09 14.32
CA ALA A 812 -53.53 15.80 13.39
C ALA A 812 -54.68 16.80 13.50
N ILE A 813 -55.31 17.12 12.37
CA ILE A 813 -56.67 17.68 12.31
C ILE A 813 -57.60 16.55 11.87
N ASN A 814 -58.55 16.22 12.74
CA ASN A 814 -59.50 15.13 12.57
C ASN A 814 -60.91 15.72 12.35
N PHE A 815 -61.46 15.50 11.17
CA PHE A 815 -62.82 15.91 10.81
C PHE A 815 -63.83 14.82 11.14
N ASN A 816 -65.11 15.18 11.22
CA ASN A 816 -66.20 14.22 11.33
C ASN A 816 -66.81 14.02 9.94
N ASP A 817 -67.34 12.83 9.64
CA ASP A 817 -68.04 12.64 8.36
C ASP A 817 -69.33 13.49 8.30
N PRO A 818 -69.52 14.35 7.28
CA PRO A 818 -70.72 15.16 7.16
C PRO A 818 -71.95 14.27 6.98
N THR A 819 -72.99 14.52 7.79
CA THR A 819 -74.23 13.74 7.72
C THR A 819 -74.91 13.90 6.34
N PRO A 820 -75.33 12.82 5.66
CA PRO A 820 -76.01 12.93 4.37
C PRO A 820 -77.28 13.79 4.46
N ILE A 821 -77.40 14.81 3.61
CA ILE A 821 -78.58 15.70 3.59
C ILE A 821 -79.82 14.90 3.16
N THR A 822 -80.74 14.60 4.09
CA THR A 822 -82.10 14.17 3.77
C THR A 822 -83.02 15.40 3.69
N GLY A 823 -83.46 15.76 2.48
CA GLY A 823 -84.43 16.83 2.25
C GLY A 823 -85.80 16.53 2.87
N GLY A 824 -86.40 17.53 3.53
CA GLY A 824 -87.64 17.40 4.29
C GLY A 824 -88.93 17.36 3.47
N GLY A 825 -89.79 16.39 3.80
CA GLY A 825 -91.19 16.53 4.22
C GLY A 825 -92.19 17.40 3.45
N GLY A 826 -93.18 16.74 2.85
CA GLY A 826 -94.55 17.24 2.63
C GLY A 826 -95.53 16.07 2.75
N GLY A 827 -96.34 16.04 3.81
CA GLY A 827 -97.14 14.87 4.23
C GLY A 827 -98.57 14.80 3.68
N GLY A 828 -99.21 13.63 3.88
CA GLY A 828 -100.65 13.45 3.70
C GLY A 828 -101.15 11.99 3.77
N GLY A 829 -101.41 11.50 5.00
CA GLY A 829 -102.67 10.81 5.35
C GLY A 829 -102.96 9.34 4.99
N PHE A 830 -103.47 8.63 6.02
CA PHE A 830 -104.45 7.52 6.03
C PHE A 830 -103.99 6.04 6.10
N ILE A 831 -104.23 5.48 7.30
CA ILE A 831 -104.70 4.13 7.73
C ILE A 831 -104.24 2.83 7.04
N GLY A 832 -103.78 1.90 7.89
CA GLY A 832 -104.35 0.53 7.94
C GLY A 832 -103.36 -0.65 7.96
N GLY A 833 -103.24 -1.31 9.12
CA GLY A 833 -103.29 -2.77 9.24
C GLY A 833 -102.04 -3.64 8.99
N GLY A 834 -101.51 -4.22 10.07
CA GLY A 834 -101.46 -5.69 10.25
C GLY A 834 -100.24 -6.50 9.77
N GLY A 835 -99.56 -7.14 10.74
CA GLY A 835 -98.77 -8.39 10.62
C GLY A 835 -97.35 -8.22 10.04
N GLY A 836 -96.28 -8.85 10.50
CA GLY A 836 -96.06 -9.96 11.44
C GLY A 836 -94.83 -10.75 10.97
N GLY A 837 -93.88 -11.03 11.87
CA GLY A 837 -92.70 -11.90 11.66
C GLY A 837 -91.46 -11.19 11.08
N GLY A 838 -90.22 -11.42 11.50
CA GLY A 838 -89.64 -12.40 12.41
C GLY A 838 -88.23 -12.76 11.92
N GLY A 839 -87.22 -12.70 12.81
CA GLY A 839 -85.87 -13.26 12.63
C GLY A 839 -84.97 -12.50 11.63
N GLY A 840 -83.66 -12.39 11.78
CA GLY A 840 -82.70 -12.97 12.71
C GLY A 840 -81.31 -12.52 12.22
N ALA A 841 -80.37 -12.29 13.13
CA ALA A 841 -78.94 -12.23 12.80
C ALA A 841 -78.47 -13.64 12.38
N PRO A 842 -77.38 -13.76 11.61
CA PRO A 842 -76.06 -13.78 12.25
C PRO A 842 -74.91 -13.18 11.43
N SER A 843 -73.84 -12.83 12.16
CA SER A 843 -72.45 -12.65 11.71
C SER A 843 -71.83 -13.98 11.22
N PRO A 844 -70.51 -14.09 10.99
CA PRO A 844 -69.61 -13.34 10.09
C PRO A 844 -68.86 -14.31 9.15
N GLU A 845 -68.28 -13.84 8.05
CA GLU A 845 -67.25 -14.62 7.34
C GLU A 845 -66.05 -13.76 6.92
N VAL A 846 -64.90 -14.38 7.17
CA VAL A 846 -63.54 -13.92 6.95
C VAL A 846 -63.16 -14.17 5.49
N SER A 847 -62.54 -13.19 4.83
CA SER A 847 -61.57 -13.50 3.76
C SER A 847 -60.50 -12.41 3.66
N ASP A 848 -59.32 -12.86 4.06
CA ASP A 848 -57.94 -12.48 3.80
C ASP A 848 -57.61 -11.70 2.49
N LYS A 849 -56.45 -11.03 2.57
CA LYS A 849 -55.57 -10.45 1.53
C LYS A 849 -55.76 -8.98 1.12
N GLY A 850 -54.75 -8.19 1.48
CA GLY A 850 -54.52 -6.86 0.92
C GLY A 850 -53.34 -6.15 1.57
N ASP A 851 -52.16 -6.75 1.51
CA ASP A 851 -50.89 -6.13 1.89
C ASP A 851 -50.49 -5.09 0.82
N GLN A 852 -50.52 -3.81 1.18
CA GLN A 852 -49.81 -2.72 0.50
C GLN A 852 -49.31 -1.77 1.59
N GLY A 853 -48.01 -1.90 1.86
CA GLY A 853 -47.28 -1.03 2.76
C GLY A 853 -47.28 0.42 2.29
N VAL A 854 -47.31 1.30 3.27
CA VAL A 854 -46.95 2.71 3.15
C VAL A 854 -45.99 2.98 4.31
N CYS A 855 -44.74 3.27 3.98
CA CYS A 855 -43.75 3.85 4.91
C CYS A 855 -44.28 5.18 5.49
N PRO A 856 -43.86 5.55 6.69
CA PRO A 856 -42.58 6.26 6.83
C PRO A 856 -41.48 5.44 7.48
#